data_AF-A0A835TF99-F1
#
_entry.id   AF-A0A835TF99-F1
#
_cell.length_a   1.000
_cell.length_b   1.000
_cell.length_c   1.000
_cell.angle_alpha   90.00
_cell.angle_beta   90.00
_cell.angle_gamma   90.00
#
_symmetry.space_group_name_H-M   'P 1'
#
loop_
_entity.id
_entity.type
_entity.pdbx_description
1 polymer ?
#
loop_
_entity_poly.entity_id
_entity_poly.type
_entity_poly.pdbx_seq_one_letter_code
_entity_poly.pdbx_strand_id
1 'polypeptide(L)'
;MGCGASQPVNAAAPPVSKPAPSAPVTVQATAAAAAATSEAPQQPGSTQKQSDCAPPAQPSATPGTAAATPPGQSNADQSAAAAEQQQSADGGSADSLDATASAAGAPDAVAAGAAAKAQVRTGASGAAGATAAQDASGSGARGAAVPAGASQVVEDEEALLLMLQQQQEQQLKAIQQQKGAGGEGGAGGGGGAGAAAPDPDEIERVRKQQDEVQKRLEGLTPEQVQLLKLKLQQRLEQQLMDFNGRMRQQQEEALAEAAEEERRQAERARRKAEAEASRPARQAAYEQELLAAVLLPGKKPSDAATAAGGGAAAVGAGAGGLEGEGEAGTPRLPAIAVKAWTGDSGDDGLLFPETDDLDFKIAGFTRRAPVALCFAGGSGDGCAGAFHAAAAGLGWLRALHQLGLLGKAQYAAAGGGGGAWLLGPIWFHGGQQPGGGGGGAAGGGVGGGAGGQSQQQPQQQEALVELLGAPARPPEQCTPDALQAAGEGAGRSYLGLLAGAVGPLGGLAARQGAAAAAGGSDEAARAWTAGVSEALLAPWGLGAADCAVTSANTKGKVHESVAVRAASLGRTLLTANSGLPYPILCQSIVLPAAGDATSYYPYEWSPLYAGCPVTYSTTEPRLGGGWVEALGANAELVAKPATAAASGCEVRVRPRGPGSLADAVAVASLAAASGGAFGGSGGGGPPPHAGRAYFDHQGWETVGGGGGAGLRFTDGGCAAHTAVYPALRRRVKNLLVLITSRSGIADQGAFCAANRELSALFGRWPGAEEPGLPAADVYNKRYQVFDADAFGELHGALAAKAGAGQPTVFLGEYEVLANAHCGVPGGWAVRVLWVVASGEAAEVAGGSWAAALPAETRAAHLAAEAFPFAAGVLPRAGHEALPQLELTASRAAWQLLASKDLASELFEDADDDDDE
;
A
#
# COMPACT_ATOMS: atom_id res chain seq x y z
N MET A 1 63.77 -40.04 -0.38
CA MET A 1 64.09 -38.85 -1.21
C MET A 1 63.42 -37.67 -0.51
N GLY A 2 64.00 -37.05 0.52
CA GLY A 2 65.14 -36.12 0.53
C GLY A 2 64.58 -34.78 1.07
N CYS A 3 64.51 -34.58 2.40
CA CYS A 3 65.47 -33.89 3.28
C CYS A 3 65.22 -32.37 3.43
N GLY A 4 64.98 -31.90 4.66
CA GLY A 4 65.08 -30.49 5.05
C GLY A 4 64.31 -30.12 6.32
N ALA A 5 64.92 -30.31 7.49
CA ALA A 5 64.41 -29.93 8.81
C ALA A 5 64.88 -28.53 9.23
N SER A 6 64.12 -27.81 10.07
CA SER A 6 64.59 -26.80 11.04
C SER A 6 63.52 -26.42 12.06
N GLN A 7 63.96 -26.15 13.29
CA GLN A 7 63.24 -26.06 14.58
C GLN A 7 62.40 -24.77 14.83
N PRO A 8 61.54 -24.75 15.87
CA PRO A 8 60.79 -23.55 16.28
C PRO A 8 61.58 -22.64 17.23
N VAL A 9 61.43 -21.32 17.06
CA VAL A 9 61.99 -20.29 17.94
C VAL A 9 60.87 -19.67 18.79
N ASN A 10 61.09 -19.63 20.10
CA ASN A 10 60.31 -18.92 21.11
C ASN A 10 60.14 -17.43 20.77
N ALA A 11 58.91 -16.91 20.85
CA ALA A 11 58.64 -15.47 20.89
C ALA A 11 57.93 -15.10 22.20
N ALA A 12 58.52 -14.12 22.87
CA ALA A 12 58.23 -13.65 24.21
C ALA A 12 56.96 -12.78 24.31
N ALA A 13 56.40 -12.76 25.52
CA ALA A 13 55.28 -11.91 25.92
C ALA A 13 55.62 -10.40 25.88
N PRO A 14 54.64 -9.52 25.57
CA PRO A 14 54.81 -8.08 25.66
C PRO A 14 54.66 -7.56 27.11
N PRO A 15 55.30 -6.43 27.48
CA PRO A 15 55.32 -5.93 28.84
C PRO A 15 54.06 -5.13 29.20
N VAL A 16 53.61 -5.32 30.44
CA VAL A 16 52.54 -4.56 31.10
C VAL A 16 53.07 -3.19 31.55
N SER A 17 52.49 -2.11 31.02
CA SER A 17 52.74 -0.74 31.49
C SER A 17 51.71 -0.32 32.54
N LYS A 18 52.20 0.05 33.74
CA LYS A 18 51.44 0.66 34.84
C LYS A 18 50.92 2.06 34.47
N PRO A 19 49.71 2.48 34.93
CA PRO A 19 49.31 3.87 34.90
C PRO A 19 49.79 4.63 36.16
N ALA A 20 50.26 5.86 35.97
CA ALA A 20 50.55 6.83 37.02
C ALA A 20 49.35 7.78 37.24
N PRO A 21 49.20 8.38 38.44
CA PRO A 21 47.95 9.02 38.87
C PRO A 21 47.90 10.50 38.47
N SER A 22 46.71 10.98 38.08
CA SER A 22 46.45 12.41 37.86
C SER A 22 45.54 12.95 38.96
N ALA A 23 46.04 13.96 39.67
CA ALA A 23 45.37 14.70 40.75
C ALA A 23 44.47 15.83 40.18
N PRO A 24 43.62 16.48 41.01
CA PRO A 24 42.39 17.13 40.58
C PRO A 24 42.59 18.61 40.20
N VAL A 25 41.77 19.08 39.24
CA VAL A 25 41.67 20.51 38.90
C VAL A 25 40.46 21.12 39.59
N THR A 26 40.74 22.03 40.52
CA THR A 26 39.80 22.91 41.20
C THR A 26 39.53 24.13 40.31
N VAL A 27 38.28 24.50 40.07
CA VAL A 27 37.91 25.79 39.45
C VAL A 27 37.29 26.69 40.52
N GLN A 28 38.01 27.75 40.86
CA GLN A 28 37.53 28.85 41.70
C GLN A 28 36.98 29.97 40.82
N ALA A 29 35.81 30.48 41.21
CA ALA A 29 35.21 31.70 40.70
C ALA A 29 35.96 32.95 41.17
N THR A 30 36.04 33.98 40.33
CA THR A 30 36.04 35.39 40.75
C THR A 30 35.43 36.27 39.67
N ALA A 31 34.66 37.26 40.13
CA ALA A 31 33.87 38.22 39.38
C ALA A 31 34.53 39.60 39.36
N ALA A 32 34.02 40.45 38.44
CA ALA A 32 33.91 41.92 38.42
C ALA A 32 34.56 42.56 37.17
N ALA A 33 34.07 43.62 36.55
CA ALA A 33 32.78 44.33 36.47
C ALA A 33 32.97 45.49 35.46
N ALA A 34 31.84 45.98 34.89
CA ALA A 34 31.63 47.25 34.17
C ALA A 34 32.14 47.37 32.72
N ALA A 35 31.48 48.02 31.76
CA ALA A 35 30.13 48.57 31.58
C ALA A 35 30.05 49.06 30.12
N ALA A 36 28.92 48.89 29.41
CA ALA A 36 28.36 49.86 28.44
C ALA A 36 27.22 49.22 27.62
N THR A 37 26.16 50.01 27.48
CA THR A 37 24.85 49.82 26.86
C THR A 37 24.82 50.10 25.35
N SER A 38 24.03 49.34 24.56
CA SER A 38 23.14 49.81 23.45
C SER A 38 22.51 48.59 22.77
N GLU A 39 21.20 48.34 22.91
CA GLU A 39 20.09 48.78 22.03
C GLU A 39 20.03 48.13 20.64
N ALA A 40 18.85 47.56 20.35
CA ALA A 40 18.49 46.76 19.18
C ALA A 40 18.13 47.62 17.95
N PRO A 41 18.32 47.13 16.70
CA PRO A 41 17.93 47.88 15.53
C PRO A 41 16.46 47.64 15.14
N GLN A 42 15.67 48.71 15.24
CA GLN A 42 14.41 48.88 14.52
C GLN A 42 14.67 49.07 13.01
N GLN A 43 13.80 48.51 12.17
CA GLN A 43 13.72 48.85 10.75
C GLN A 43 12.82 50.08 10.52
N PRO A 44 13.13 50.92 9.51
CA PRO A 44 12.49 52.21 9.32
C PRO A 44 11.25 52.14 8.43
N GLY A 45 10.23 52.92 8.78
CA GLY A 45 9.15 53.30 7.88
C GLY A 45 9.41 54.65 7.20
N SER A 46 8.83 54.84 6.01
CA SER A 46 8.63 56.16 5.42
C SER A 46 7.32 56.22 4.60
N THR A 47 6.35 56.95 5.16
CA THR A 47 5.46 57.96 4.53
C THR A 47 4.72 57.69 3.20
N GLN A 48 3.41 57.42 3.35
CA GLN A 48 2.24 58.16 2.83
C GLN A 48 2.39 59.12 1.61
N LYS A 49 1.59 58.85 0.56
CA LYS A 49 0.81 59.84 -0.22
C LYS A 49 -0.50 59.22 -0.73
N GLN A 50 -1.56 60.03 -0.72
CA GLN A 50 -2.99 59.73 -0.89
C GLN A 50 -3.46 59.66 -2.36
N SER A 51 -4.72 59.20 -2.50
CA SER A 51 -5.71 59.41 -3.59
C SER A 51 -5.68 58.33 -4.71
N ASP A 52 -6.77 57.74 -5.24
CA ASP A 52 -8.21 58.01 -5.25
C ASP A 52 -9.03 56.76 -5.67
N CYS A 53 -10.35 56.78 -5.38
CA CYS A 53 -11.51 56.24 -6.14
C CYS A 53 -11.86 54.72 -6.21
N ALA A 54 -12.90 54.38 -5.44
CA ALA A 54 -14.23 53.81 -5.79
C ALA A 54 -14.40 52.38 -6.42
N PRO A 55 -15.39 51.59 -5.94
CA PRO A 55 -15.85 50.34 -6.55
C PRO A 55 -17.08 50.55 -7.47
N PRO A 56 -17.34 49.68 -8.48
CA PRO A 56 -18.53 49.83 -9.30
C PRO A 56 -19.77 49.19 -8.65
N ALA A 57 -20.86 49.93 -8.80
CA ALA A 57 -22.20 49.69 -8.30
C ALA A 57 -22.99 48.68 -9.13
N GLN A 58 -23.94 48.02 -8.45
CA GLN A 58 -25.14 47.44 -9.04
C GLN A 58 -26.02 48.53 -9.69
N PRO A 59 -26.87 48.17 -10.68
CA PRO A 59 -28.06 48.93 -10.97
C PRO A 59 -29.31 48.22 -10.46
N SER A 60 -30.12 48.94 -9.67
CA SER A 60 -31.53 48.65 -9.42
C SER A 60 -32.40 49.76 -10.01
N ALA A 61 -33.53 49.39 -10.62
CA ALA A 61 -34.66 50.26 -10.89
C ALA A 61 -35.98 49.44 -10.93
N THR A 62 -36.70 49.56 -9.82
CA THR A 62 -38.14 49.59 -9.46
C THR A 62 -39.23 49.83 -10.56
N PRO A 63 -40.57 49.93 -10.25
CA PRO A 63 -41.49 49.02 -9.53
C PRO A 63 -42.96 48.99 -10.10
N GLY A 64 -43.86 48.17 -9.53
CA GLY A 64 -45.34 48.26 -9.62
C GLY A 64 -46.00 46.93 -10.06
N THR A 65 -47.09 46.38 -9.51
CA THR A 65 -48.20 46.89 -8.67
C THR A 65 -48.95 45.72 -7.99
N ALA A 66 -49.32 45.93 -6.71
CA ALA A 66 -50.54 45.53 -5.98
C ALA A 66 -51.28 44.18 -6.23
N ALA A 67 -51.48 43.39 -5.16
CA ALA A 67 -52.79 43.18 -4.49
C ALA A 67 -52.64 42.31 -3.22
N ALA A 68 -53.54 42.50 -2.25
CA ALA A 68 -53.37 42.23 -0.83
C ALA A 68 -54.34 41.17 -0.25
N THR A 69 -53.87 40.42 0.78
CA THR A 69 -54.55 39.82 1.97
C THR A 69 -55.75 38.83 1.76
N PRO A 70 -56.16 37.95 2.72
CA PRO A 70 -55.70 37.75 4.12
C PRO A 70 -55.51 36.27 4.57
N PRO A 71 -55.13 36.00 5.84
CA PRO A 71 -54.86 34.65 6.36
C PRO A 71 -56.06 34.05 7.12
N GLY A 72 -56.13 32.71 7.18
CA GLY A 72 -57.01 32.02 8.14
C GLY A 72 -57.18 30.50 7.93
N GLN A 73 -56.96 29.78 9.03
CA GLN A 73 -57.61 28.52 9.45
C GLN A 73 -57.07 27.15 8.95
N SER A 74 -56.31 26.52 9.86
CA SER A 74 -56.54 25.22 10.56
C SER A 74 -57.24 24.04 9.88
N ASN A 75 -56.74 22.85 10.30
CA ASN A 75 -57.26 21.48 10.19
C ASN A 75 -57.09 20.83 8.83
N ALA A 76 -56.96 19.53 8.64
CA ALA A 76 -56.72 18.30 9.40
C ALA A 76 -56.85 17.20 8.30
N ASP A 77 -56.53 15.96 8.63
CA ASP A 77 -56.84 14.75 7.86
C ASP A 77 -56.02 14.49 6.58
N GLN A 78 -55.10 13.54 6.69
CA GLN A 78 -55.32 12.20 6.12
C GLN A 78 -54.24 11.22 6.63
N SER A 79 -54.60 10.50 7.67
CA SER A 79 -53.97 9.24 8.08
C SER A 79 -55.07 8.21 8.38
N ALA A 80 -54.72 6.94 8.16
CA ALA A 80 -55.44 5.70 8.49
C ALA A 80 -56.36 5.06 7.43
N ALA A 81 -55.87 3.93 6.90
CA ALA A 81 -56.52 2.61 6.89
C ALA A 81 -55.45 1.59 6.44
N ALA A 82 -55.22 0.43 7.04
CA ALA A 82 -55.86 -0.27 8.14
C ALA A 82 -54.84 -1.26 8.76
N ALA A 83 -54.95 -1.46 10.07
CA ALA A 83 -54.43 -2.62 10.78
C ALA A 83 -55.63 -3.48 11.21
N GLU A 84 -55.52 -4.81 11.14
CA GLU A 84 -55.89 -5.78 12.19
C GLU A 84 -55.96 -7.20 11.61
N GLN A 85 -55.13 -8.12 12.11
CA GLN A 85 -55.63 -9.22 12.94
C GLN A 85 -54.52 -9.97 13.69
N GLN A 86 -54.90 -10.43 14.87
CA GLN A 86 -54.11 -10.85 16.03
C GLN A 86 -53.45 -12.23 15.93
N GLN A 87 -52.29 -12.29 16.62
CA GLN A 87 -51.80 -13.32 17.55
C GLN A 87 -52.57 -14.65 17.67
N SER A 88 -51.88 -15.75 17.43
CA SER A 88 -51.40 -16.67 18.49
C SER A 88 -50.59 -17.80 17.86
N ALA A 89 -49.39 -18.05 18.36
CA ALA A 89 -48.59 -19.23 18.04
C ALA A 89 -48.20 -19.88 19.36
N ASP A 90 -48.72 -21.10 19.56
CA ASP A 90 -48.29 -22.02 20.58
C ASP A 90 -47.95 -23.35 19.90
N GLY A 91 -46.83 -23.91 20.34
CA GLY A 91 -46.28 -25.27 20.18
C GLY A 91 -46.67 -26.18 19.00
N GLY A 92 -45.63 -26.66 18.30
CA GLY A 92 -45.34 -28.11 18.37
C GLY A 92 -45.38 -28.93 17.09
N SER A 93 -44.19 -29.41 16.70
CA SER A 93 -43.87 -30.82 16.42
C SER A 93 -44.39 -31.53 15.15
N ALA A 94 -43.41 -32.19 14.54
CA ALA A 94 -43.46 -33.50 13.85
C ALA A 94 -43.74 -33.55 12.33
N ASP A 95 -42.71 -34.08 11.66
CA ASP A 95 -42.75 -35.23 10.77
C ASP A 95 -43.43 -35.16 9.40
N SER A 96 -42.54 -35.25 8.41
CA SER A 96 -42.46 -36.36 7.46
C SER A 96 -43.24 -36.29 6.15
N LEU A 97 -42.59 -36.95 5.19
CA LEU A 97 -43.04 -37.44 3.90
C LEU A 97 -43.14 -36.39 2.80
N ASP A 98 -42.92 -36.71 1.54
CA ASP A 98 -42.16 -37.70 0.80
C ASP A 98 -42.45 -37.30 -0.66
N ALA A 99 -41.66 -37.82 -1.57
CA ALA A 99 -41.73 -37.58 -3.01
C ALA A 99 -43.15 -37.71 -3.61
N THR A 100 -43.42 -37.00 -4.71
CA THR A 100 -43.63 -37.67 -6.01
C THR A 100 -43.76 -36.69 -7.17
N ALA A 101 -43.21 -37.14 -8.30
CA ALA A 101 -43.19 -36.53 -9.61
C ALA A 101 -44.59 -36.30 -10.22
N SER A 102 -44.67 -35.40 -11.20
CA SER A 102 -44.81 -35.81 -12.62
C SER A 102 -45.42 -34.70 -13.51
N ALA A 103 -44.72 -34.48 -14.62
CA ALA A 103 -45.23 -34.29 -15.98
C ALA A 103 -46.12 -33.08 -16.38
N ALA A 104 -45.56 -32.41 -17.38
CA ALA A 104 -46.17 -32.11 -18.69
C ALA A 104 -47.23 -31.01 -18.79
N GLY A 105 -46.91 -30.03 -19.62
CA GLY A 105 -47.86 -29.08 -20.18
C GLY A 105 -47.19 -28.08 -21.12
N ALA A 106 -46.87 -28.51 -22.35
CA ALA A 106 -46.88 -27.59 -23.48
C ALA A 106 -48.33 -27.12 -23.71
N PRO A 107 -48.57 -25.94 -24.31
CA PRO A 107 -48.82 -25.96 -25.74
C PRO A 107 -48.34 -24.75 -26.55
N ASP A 108 -48.48 -24.97 -27.85
CA ASP A 108 -48.09 -24.21 -29.03
C ASP A 108 -48.54 -22.74 -29.16
N ALA A 109 -47.64 -21.99 -29.79
CA ALA A 109 -47.80 -21.05 -30.91
C ALA A 109 -49.21 -20.54 -31.32
N VAL A 110 -49.31 -19.20 -31.47
CA VAL A 110 -50.05 -18.56 -32.59
C VAL A 110 -49.31 -17.30 -33.05
N ALA A 111 -49.27 -17.14 -34.37
CA ALA A 111 -48.60 -16.12 -35.17
C ALA A 111 -49.38 -14.81 -35.37
N ALA A 112 -48.69 -13.79 -35.90
CA ALA A 112 -49.04 -13.00 -37.11
C ALA A 112 -49.07 -11.46 -36.99
N GLY A 113 -48.50 -10.82 -38.03
CA GLY A 113 -48.79 -9.44 -38.50
C GLY A 113 -47.62 -8.45 -38.35
N ALA A 114 -46.74 -8.22 -39.35
CA ALA A 114 -46.90 -7.40 -40.58
C ALA A 114 -47.31 -5.93 -40.31
N ALA A 115 -46.86 -4.86 -40.97
CA ALA A 115 -45.76 -4.52 -41.88
C ALA A 115 -45.84 -2.99 -42.15
N ALA A 116 -44.71 -2.35 -42.46
CA ALA A 116 -44.50 -1.21 -43.38
C ALA A 116 -44.92 0.26 -43.04
N LYS A 117 -43.92 1.16 -43.05
CA LYS A 117 -43.72 2.38 -43.92
C LYS A 117 -42.82 3.40 -43.18
N ALA A 118 -41.56 3.62 -43.57
CA ALA A 118 -41.05 4.46 -44.66
C ALA A 118 -41.31 5.97 -44.52
N GLN A 119 -40.26 6.75 -44.23
CA GLN A 119 -40.07 8.08 -44.83
C GLN A 119 -38.60 8.53 -44.85
N VAL A 120 -38.14 8.80 -46.07
CA VAL A 120 -36.88 9.41 -46.49
C VAL A 120 -37.02 10.93 -46.46
N ARG A 121 -35.96 11.66 -46.07
CA ARG A 121 -35.73 13.03 -46.55
C ARG A 121 -34.23 13.34 -46.69
N THR A 122 -33.83 13.50 -47.93
CA THR A 122 -32.60 14.14 -48.41
C THR A 122 -32.78 15.66 -48.47
N GLY A 123 -31.70 16.43 -48.31
CA GLY A 123 -31.66 17.85 -48.67
C GLY A 123 -30.26 18.45 -48.48
N ALA A 124 -29.60 18.75 -49.60
CA ALA A 124 -28.31 19.44 -49.70
C ALA A 124 -28.48 20.82 -50.37
N SER A 125 -27.38 21.60 -50.35
CA SER A 125 -27.11 22.92 -50.98
C SER A 125 -27.49 24.16 -50.14
N GLY A 126 -26.71 25.24 -50.09
CA GLY A 126 -25.61 25.64 -50.98
C GLY A 126 -24.69 26.73 -50.40
N ALA A 127 -23.70 27.08 -51.20
CA ALA A 127 -22.58 27.99 -50.94
C ALA A 127 -22.83 29.43 -51.47
N ALA A 128 -22.15 30.40 -50.85
CA ALA A 128 -21.67 31.72 -51.33
C ALA A 128 -21.48 32.60 -50.07
N GLY A 129 -20.38 33.31 -49.77
CA GLY A 129 -19.37 33.95 -50.60
C GLY A 129 -19.61 35.47 -50.59
N ALA A 130 -18.90 36.24 -49.75
CA ALA A 130 -18.63 37.67 -49.98
C ALA A 130 -17.61 38.26 -48.97
N THR A 131 -16.68 39.01 -49.53
CA THR A 131 -15.53 39.75 -49.01
C THR A 131 -15.85 41.21 -48.63
N ALA A 132 -14.85 41.88 -48.02
CA ALA A 132 -14.61 43.34 -47.86
C ALA A 132 -15.21 43.97 -46.58
N ALA A 133 -14.61 44.96 -45.90
CA ALA A 133 -13.48 45.84 -46.20
C ALA A 133 -12.83 46.36 -44.89
N GLN A 134 -11.56 46.75 -44.98
CA GLN A 134 -10.84 47.58 -44.01
C GLN A 134 -11.36 49.03 -44.03
N ASP A 135 -11.26 49.72 -42.89
CA ASP A 135 -10.96 51.16 -42.87
C ASP A 135 -10.22 51.57 -41.59
N ALA A 136 -9.36 52.57 -41.74
CA ALA A 136 -8.26 52.97 -40.86
C ALA A 136 -8.55 54.26 -40.07
N SER A 137 -7.86 54.46 -38.94
CA SER A 137 -7.29 55.74 -38.44
C SER A 137 -6.80 55.53 -36.99
N GLY A 138 -5.71 56.13 -36.49
CA GLY A 138 -4.84 57.16 -37.04
C GLY A 138 -3.57 57.40 -36.18
N SER A 139 -2.75 58.36 -36.68
CA SER A 139 -1.72 59.22 -36.06
C SER A 139 -0.84 58.67 -34.92
N GLY A 140 0.49 58.77 -34.91
CA GLY A 140 1.42 59.63 -35.64
C GLY A 140 2.30 60.41 -34.65
N ALA A 141 3.56 60.03 -34.48
CA ALA A 141 4.63 60.88 -33.92
C ALA A 141 5.98 60.49 -34.54
N ARG A 142 6.62 61.47 -35.21
CA ARG A 142 7.87 61.34 -35.95
C ARG A 142 9.08 61.42 -35.01
N GLY A 143 9.97 60.44 -35.08
CA GLY A 143 11.34 60.47 -34.57
C GLY A 143 12.31 59.97 -35.64
N ALA A 144 13.50 60.57 -35.72
CA ALA A 144 14.45 60.48 -36.83
C ALA A 144 14.85 59.04 -37.24
N ALA A 145 14.84 58.79 -38.55
CA ALA A 145 15.19 57.51 -39.15
C ALA A 145 16.72 57.27 -39.13
N VAL A 146 17.14 56.27 -38.36
CA VAL A 146 18.39 55.53 -38.55
C VAL A 146 18.16 54.54 -39.71
N PRO A 147 19.10 54.33 -40.65
CA PRO A 147 18.90 53.41 -41.76
C PRO A 147 18.59 52.00 -41.24
N ALA A 148 17.41 51.48 -41.61
CA ALA A 148 16.86 50.18 -41.18
C ALA A 148 17.64 48.94 -41.68
N GLY A 149 18.89 49.11 -42.15
CA GLY A 149 19.73 48.03 -42.69
C GLY A 149 20.73 47.43 -41.71
N ALA A 150 21.00 48.05 -40.55
CA ALA A 150 22.04 47.54 -39.63
C ALA A 150 21.56 46.42 -38.69
N SER A 151 20.28 46.41 -38.30
CA SER A 151 19.73 45.39 -37.39
C SER A 151 19.54 44.05 -38.08
N GLN A 152 19.18 44.06 -39.36
CA GLN A 152 18.92 42.85 -40.15
C GLN A 152 20.22 42.08 -40.44
N VAL A 153 21.35 42.79 -40.58
CA VAL A 153 22.67 42.17 -40.77
C VAL A 153 23.16 41.45 -39.50
N VAL A 154 22.83 41.97 -38.29
CA VAL A 154 23.23 41.33 -37.02
C VAL A 154 22.43 40.06 -36.75
N GLU A 155 21.11 40.07 -37.03
CA GLU A 155 20.25 38.89 -36.89
C GLU A 155 20.63 37.78 -37.90
N ASP A 156 20.99 38.16 -39.14
CA ASP A 156 21.50 37.23 -40.15
C ASP A 156 22.87 36.64 -39.78
N GLU A 157 23.74 37.40 -39.10
CA GLU A 157 25.03 36.91 -38.58
C GLU A 157 24.87 35.87 -37.47
N GLU A 158 23.97 36.10 -36.50
CA GLU A 158 23.73 35.16 -35.40
C GLU A 158 23.06 33.86 -35.88
N ALA A 159 22.11 33.96 -36.81
CA ALA A 159 21.48 32.80 -37.44
C ALA A 159 22.51 31.95 -38.22
N LEU A 160 23.44 32.60 -38.94
CA LEU A 160 24.51 31.91 -39.66
C LEU A 160 25.50 31.23 -38.69
N LEU A 161 25.85 31.88 -37.57
CA LEU A 161 26.67 31.30 -36.50
C LEU A 161 26.03 30.06 -35.88
N LEU A 162 24.72 30.11 -35.62
CA LEU A 162 23.96 28.98 -35.06
C LEU A 162 23.92 27.79 -36.03
N MET A 163 23.72 28.05 -37.33
CA MET A 163 23.73 26.99 -38.35
C MET A 163 25.12 26.36 -38.50
N LEU A 164 26.19 27.16 -38.53
CA LEU A 164 27.56 26.63 -38.61
C LEU A 164 27.91 25.77 -37.39
N GLN A 165 27.46 26.20 -36.21
CA GLN A 165 27.64 25.45 -34.96
C GLN A 165 26.89 24.11 -35.00
N GLN A 166 25.62 24.11 -35.43
CA GLN A 166 24.83 22.89 -35.58
C GLN A 166 25.47 21.90 -36.57
N GLN A 167 26.02 22.42 -37.67
CA GLN A 167 26.75 21.63 -38.67
C GLN A 167 28.00 20.96 -38.06
N GLN A 168 28.79 21.69 -37.26
CA GLN A 168 29.97 21.12 -36.58
C GLN A 168 29.60 20.05 -35.55
N GLU A 169 28.54 20.28 -34.77
CA GLU A 169 28.06 19.29 -33.79
C GLU A 169 27.59 17.98 -34.46
N GLN A 170 26.89 18.08 -35.60
CA GLN A 170 26.50 16.91 -36.39
C GLN A 170 27.73 16.17 -36.95
N GLN A 171 28.75 16.89 -37.44
CA GLN A 171 30.00 16.26 -37.91
C GLN A 171 30.75 15.55 -36.77
N LEU A 172 30.81 16.14 -35.58
CA LEU A 172 31.42 15.52 -34.41
C LEU A 172 30.67 14.26 -33.97
N LYS A 173 29.33 14.29 -33.96
CA LYS A 173 28.50 13.10 -33.69
C LYS A 173 28.77 11.98 -34.70
N ALA A 174 28.85 12.30 -35.99
CA ALA A 174 29.18 11.31 -37.03
C ALA A 174 30.57 10.69 -36.82
N ILE A 175 31.58 11.48 -36.42
CA ILE A 175 32.93 10.98 -36.11
C ILE A 175 32.94 10.11 -34.85
N GLN A 176 32.18 10.49 -33.80
CA GLN A 176 32.06 9.70 -32.57
C GLN A 176 31.37 8.35 -32.83
N GLN A 177 30.30 8.34 -33.63
CA GLN A 177 29.63 7.11 -34.05
C GLN A 177 30.56 6.20 -34.87
N GLN A 178 31.38 6.77 -35.76
CA GLN A 178 32.39 6.00 -36.51
C GLN A 178 33.51 5.45 -35.63
N LYS A 179 33.93 6.19 -34.58
CA LYS A 179 34.96 5.72 -33.64
C LYS A 179 34.44 4.65 -32.67
N GLY A 180 33.19 4.74 -32.22
CA GLY A 180 32.54 3.72 -31.39
C GLY A 180 32.39 2.37 -32.10
N ALA A 181 32.26 2.37 -33.44
CA ALA A 181 32.19 1.16 -34.25
C ALA A 181 33.57 0.49 -34.54
N GLY A 182 34.68 1.16 -34.20
CA GLY A 182 36.05 0.71 -34.54
C GLY A 182 36.93 0.33 -33.36
N GLY A 183 36.41 0.38 -32.12
CA GLY A 183 37.17 0.12 -30.90
C GLY A 183 37.13 -1.34 -30.45
N GLU A 184 38.31 -1.96 -30.42
CA GLU A 184 38.66 -3.22 -29.75
C GLU A 184 38.10 -4.52 -30.34
N GLY A 185 38.82 -5.01 -31.35
CA GLY A 185 39.01 -6.45 -31.56
C GLY A 185 39.77 -7.08 -30.39
N GLY A 186 39.08 -7.30 -29.27
CA GLY A 186 39.45 -8.26 -28.24
C GLY A 186 38.70 -9.56 -28.52
N ALA A 187 39.43 -10.63 -28.82
CA ALA A 187 38.85 -11.93 -29.15
C ALA A 187 38.09 -12.53 -27.94
N GLY A 188 36.77 -12.37 -27.93
CA GLY A 188 35.85 -13.05 -27.02
C GLY A 188 34.50 -13.18 -27.71
N GLY A 189 34.15 -14.39 -28.14
CA GLY A 189 32.94 -14.66 -28.90
C GLY A 189 31.68 -14.47 -28.05
N GLY A 190 30.83 -13.54 -28.47
CA GLY A 190 29.46 -13.36 -27.98
C GLY A 190 28.72 -12.42 -28.92
N GLY A 191 27.61 -12.88 -29.50
CA GLY A 191 26.90 -12.19 -30.58
C GLY A 191 26.30 -10.85 -30.15
N GLY A 192 26.86 -9.75 -30.64
CA GLY A 192 26.33 -8.40 -30.46
C GLY A 192 25.51 -7.96 -31.68
N ALA A 193 24.33 -7.40 -31.41
CA ALA A 193 23.45 -6.79 -32.40
C ALA A 193 24.18 -5.72 -33.23
N GLY A 194 24.06 -5.81 -34.56
CA GLY A 194 24.70 -4.89 -35.48
C GLY A 194 24.18 -3.47 -35.31
N ALA A 195 25.09 -2.51 -35.16
CA ALA A 195 24.76 -1.09 -35.22
C ALA A 195 24.03 -0.79 -36.53
N ALA A 196 22.80 -0.31 -36.44
CA ALA A 196 22.01 0.08 -37.59
C ALA A 196 22.73 1.18 -38.38
N ALA A 197 22.78 1.04 -39.70
CA ALA A 197 23.32 2.10 -40.56
C ALA A 197 22.53 3.40 -40.32
N PRO A 198 23.20 4.57 -40.36
CA PRO A 198 22.51 5.85 -40.19
C PRO A 198 21.39 6.01 -41.22
N ASP A 199 20.28 6.58 -40.79
CA ASP A 199 19.09 6.80 -41.60
C ASP A 199 19.44 7.64 -42.85
N PRO A 200 19.20 7.14 -44.08
CA PRO A 200 19.46 7.88 -45.31
C PRO A 200 18.82 9.27 -45.35
N ASP A 201 17.66 9.44 -44.69
CA ASP A 201 16.96 10.72 -44.62
C ASP A 201 17.71 11.74 -43.76
N GLU A 202 18.43 11.28 -42.74
CA GLU A 202 19.29 12.14 -41.91
C GLU A 202 20.49 12.62 -42.72
N ILE A 203 21.10 11.75 -43.52
CA ILE A 203 22.22 12.11 -44.42
C ILE A 203 21.78 13.16 -45.44
N GLU A 204 20.57 13.04 -46.00
CA GLU A 204 20.05 14.02 -46.96
C GLU A 204 19.74 15.37 -46.31
N ARG A 205 19.17 15.39 -45.09
CA ARG A 205 18.95 16.63 -44.33
C ARG A 205 20.25 17.36 -44.06
N VAL A 206 21.30 16.64 -43.65
CA VAL A 206 22.63 17.22 -43.41
C VAL A 206 23.18 17.84 -44.69
N ARG A 207 23.08 17.17 -45.84
CA ARG A 207 23.53 17.73 -47.14
C ARG A 207 22.80 19.03 -47.51
N LYS A 208 21.47 19.06 -47.36
CA LYS A 208 20.66 20.27 -47.63
C LYS A 208 21.07 21.44 -46.72
N GLN A 209 21.36 21.17 -45.45
CA GLN A 209 21.85 22.20 -44.52
C GLN A 209 23.25 22.70 -44.92
N GLN A 210 24.14 21.82 -45.38
CA GLN A 210 25.48 22.21 -45.87
C GLN A 210 25.40 23.14 -47.09
N ASP A 211 24.53 22.84 -48.04
CA ASP A 211 24.32 23.66 -49.24
C ASP A 211 23.73 25.04 -48.89
N GLU A 212 22.81 25.12 -47.92
CA GLU A 212 22.25 26.39 -47.47
C GLU A 212 23.31 27.28 -46.80
N VAL A 213 24.15 26.70 -45.93
CA VAL A 213 25.26 27.42 -45.28
C VAL A 213 26.25 27.92 -46.32
N GLN A 214 26.63 27.08 -47.29
CA GLN A 214 27.56 27.46 -48.36
C GLN A 214 27.02 28.62 -49.19
N LYS A 215 25.73 28.58 -49.54
CA LYS A 215 25.06 29.65 -50.30
C LYS A 215 25.02 30.98 -49.54
N ARG A 216 24.87 30.95 -48.21
CA ARG A 216 24.92 32.17 -47.39
C ARG A 216 26.34 32.73 -47.24
N LEU A 217 27.35 31.86 -47.20
CA LEU A 217 28.76 32.28 -47.16
C LEU A 217 29.21 32.99 -48.45
N GLU A 218 28.65 32.61 -49.62
CA GLU A 218 28.96 33.24 -50.92
C GLU A 218 28.55 34.72 -50.99
N GLY A 219 27.62 35.17 -50.14
CA GLY A 219 27.17 36.56 -50.06
C GLY A 219 28.02 37.48 -49.16
N LEU A 220 29.01 36.93 -48.45
CA LEU A 220 29.80 37.65 -47.46
C LEU A 220 31.17 38.08 -48.00
N THR A 221 31.66 39.22 -47.52
CA THR A 221 33.03 39.67 -47.80
C THR A 221 34.06 38.80 -47.06
N PRO A 222 35.32 38.69 -47.56
CA PRO A 222 36.37 37.93 -46.89
C PRO A 222 36.61 38.34 -45.42
N GLU A 223 36.42 39.62 -45.08
CA GLU A 223 36.57 40.15 -43.72
C GLU A 223 35.44 39.67 -42.80
N GLN A 224 34.20 39.63 -43.29
CA GLN A 224 33.05 39.08 -42.54
C GLN A 224 33.21 37.59 -42.28
N VAL A 225 33.72 36.83 -43.27
CA VAL A 225 34.03 35.40 -43.10
C VAL A 225 35.13 35.17 -42.06
N GLN A 226 36.17 36.01 -42.03
CA GLN A 226 37.22 35.97 -41.00
C GLN A 226 36.66 36.27 -39.59
N LEU A 227 35.80 37.29 -39.47
CA LEU A 227 35.17 37.65 -38.19
C LEU A 227 34.25 36.52 -37.68
N LEU A 228 33.46 35.90 -38.56
CA LEU A 228 32.62 34.74 -38.24
C LEU A 228 33.45 33.55 -37.75
N LYS A 229 34.59 33.26 -38.39
CA LYS A 229 35.52 32.21 -37.94
C LYS A 229 36.05 32.47 -36.53
N LEU A 230 36.42 33.72 -36.23
CA LEU A 230 36.91 34.11 -34.91
C LEU A 230 35.82 34.00 -33.84
N LYS A 231 34.61 34.49 -34.12
CA LYS A 231 33.44 34.37 -33.21
C LYS A 231 33.10 32.90 -32.95
N LEU A 232 33.12 32.05 -33.97
CA LEU A 232 32.88 30.62 -33.84
C LEU A 232 33.96 29.94 -32.99
N GLN A 233 35.23 30.27 -33.21
CA GLN A 233 36.33 29.74 -32.40
C GLN A 233 36.18 30.11 -30.93
N GLN A 234 35.89 31.37 -30.61
CA GLN A 234 35.67 31.81 -29.23
C GLN A 234 34.49 31.09 -28.57
N ARG A 235 33.39 30.89 -29.31
CA ARG A 235 32.23 30.15 -28.81
C ARG A 235 32.56 28.68 -28.55
N LEU A 236 33.35 28.05 -29.42
CA LEU A 236 33.80 26.67 -29.25
C LEU A 236 34.72 26.51 -28.02
N GLU A 237 35.65 27.45 -27.82
CA GLU A 237 36.52 27.48 -26.64
C GLU A 237 35.71 27.63 -25.34
N GLN A 238 34.70 28.51 -25.33
CA GLN A 238 33.78 28.65 -24.19
C GLN A 238 32.98 27.37 -23.93
N GLN A 239 32.39 26.76 -24.97
CA GLN A 239 31.67 25.49 -24.83
C GLN A 239 32.57 24.36 -24.31
N LEU A 240 33.84 24.33 -24.73
CA LEU A 240 34.81 23.35 -24.24
C LEU A 240 35.17 23.58 -22.76
N MET A 241 35.30 24.83 -22.32
CA MET A 241 35.49 25.16 -20.90
C MET A 241 34.27 24.74 -20.07
N ASP A 242 33.06 25.06 -20.52
CA ASP A 242 31.81 24.69 -19.84
C ASP A 242 31.60 23.17 -19.79
N PHE A 243 31.95 22.46 -20.88
CA PHE A 243 31.93 21.00 -20.93
C PHE A 243 32.93 20.38 -19.95
N ASN A 244 34.19 20.86 -19.93
CA ASN A 244 35.19 20.38 -18.98
C ASN A 244 34.81 20.69 -17.52
N GLY A 245 34.16 21.83 -17.27
CA GLY A 245 33.60 22.18 -15.95
C GLY A 245 32.54 21.18 -15.50
N ARG A 246 31.57 20.86 -16.37
CA ARG A 246 30.55 19.84 -16.09
C ARG A 246 31.13 18.45 -15.89
N MET A 247 32.11 18.05 -16.71
CA MET A 247 32.78 16.75 -16.55
C MET A 247 33.55 16.64 -15.23
N ARG A 248 34.19 17.72 -14.77
CA ARG A 248 34.83 17.75 -13.45
C ARG A 248 33.81 17.67 -12.31
N GLN A 249 32.71 18.42 -12.41
CA GLN A 249 31.63 18.37 -11.44
C GLN A 249 31.05 16.95 -11.33
N GLN A 250 30.78 16.29 -12.46
CA GLN A 250 30.31 14.90 -12.49
C GLN A 250 31.32 13.92 -11.88
N GLN A 251 32.62 14.12 -12.11
CA GLN A 251 33.67 13.31 -11.46
C GLN A 251 33.74 13.55 -9.95
N GLU A 252 33.60 14.79 -9.49
CA GLU A 252 33.59 15.13 -8.07
C GLU A 252 32.36 14.57 -7.36
N GLU A 253 31.17 14.67 -7.97
CA GLU A 253 29.92 14.07 -7.47
C GLU A 253 30.03 12.54 -7.40
N ALA A 254 30.55 11.89 -8.45
CA ALA A 254 30.75 10.43 -8.45
C ALA A 254 31.77 9.97 -7.39
N LEU A 255 32.83 10.74 -7.15
CA LEU A 255 33.80 10.44 -6.08
C LEU A 255 33.19 10.65 -4.68
N ALA A 256 32.34 11.66 -4.51
CA ALA A 256 31.64 11.91 -3.26
C ALA A 256 30.63 10.78 -2.95
N GLU A 257 29.87 10.35 -3.95
CA GLU A 257 28.92 9.23 -3.83
C GLU A 257 29.64 7.91 -3.50
N ALA A 258 30.77 7.63 -4.16
CA ALA A 258 31.59 6.45 -3.87
C ALA A 258 32.14 6.46 -2.43
N ALA A 259 32.60 7.61 -1.93
CA ALA A 259 33.09 7.75 -0.56
C ALA A 259 31.97 7.58 0.49
N GLU A 260 30.76 8.05 0.19
CA GLU A 260 29.61 7.85 1.06
C GLU A 260 29.18 6.38 1.10
N GLU A 261 29.17 5.69 -0.04
CA GLU A 261 28.84 4.26 -0.10
C GLU A 261 29.88 3.40 0.64
N GLU A 262 31.18 3.71 0.53
CA GLU A 262 32.24 3.04 1.32
C GLU A 262 31.99 3.20 2.83
N ARG A 263 31.59 4.40 3.28
CA ARG A 263 31.23 4.65 4.69
C ARG A 263 30.02 3.83 5.13
N ARG A 264 28.97 3.74 4.30
CA ARG A 264 27.78 2.91 4.59
C ARG A 264 28.15 1.42 4.67
N GLN A 265 29.00 0.94 3.76
CA GLN A 265 29.47 -0.45 3.78
C GLN A 265 30.29 -0.77 5.04
N ALA A 266 31.19 0.12 5.47
CA ALA A 266 31.97 -0.05 6.70
C ALA A 266 31.09 -0.11 7.96
N GLU A 267 30.03 0.72 8.02
CA GLU A 267 29.08 0.69 9.12
C GLU A 267 28.24 -0.59 9.15
N ARG A 268 27.75 -1.05 7.99
CA ARG A 268 27.06 -2.34 7.86
C ARG A 268 27.95 -3.50 8.33
N ALA A 269 29.23 -3.51 7.95
CA ALA A 269 30.18 -4.53 8.37
C ALA A 269 30.41 -4.52 9.89
N ARG A 270 30.53 -3.33 10.51
CA ARG A 270 30.66 -3.19 11.96
C ARG A 270 29.44 -3.72 12.70
N ARG A 271 28.22 -3.33 12.27
CA ARG A 271 26.96 -3.81 12.88
C ARG A 271 26.83 -5.33 12.77
N LYS A 272 27.22 -5.92 11.64
CA LYS A 272 27.26 -7.38 11.44
C LYS A 272 28.20 -8.06 12.44
N ALA A 273 29.41 -7.53 12.65
CA ALA A 273 30.38 -8.08 13.60
C ALA A 273 29.88 -8.02 15.06
N GLU A 274 29.27 -6.89 15.48
CA GLU A 274 28.66 -6.75 16.81
C GLU A 274 27.50 -7.74 17.02
N ALA A 275 26.68 -7.95 16.00
CA ALA A 275 25.57 -8.89 16.04
C ALA A 275 26.02 -10.35 16.08
N GLU A 276 27.07 -10.72 15.33
CA GLU A 276 27.68 -12.06 15.37
C GLU A 276 28.35 -12.36 16.73
N ALA A 277 29.04 -11.38 17.31
CA ALA A 277 29.69 -11.53 18.62
C ALA A 277 28.71 -11.80 19.77
N SER A 278 27.46 -11.29 19.68
CA SER A 278 26.42 -11.50 20.70
C SER A 278 25.62 -12.80 20.53
N ARG A 279 25.81 -13.53 19.42
CA ARG A 279 25.03 -14.75 19.09
C ARG A 279 25.18 -15.89 20.12
N PRO A 280 26.38 -16.23 20.65
CA PRO A 280 26.52 -17.33 21.61
C PRO A 280 25.77 -17.09 22.92
N ALA A 281 25.76 -15.84 23.40
CA ALA A 281 25.05 -15.47 24.63
C ALA A 281 23.52 -15.59 24.46
N ARG A 282 22.99 -15.15 23.31
CA ARG A 282 21.57 -15.30 22.98
C ARG A 282 21.16 -16.77 22.86
N GLN A 283 21.98 -17.60 22.20
CA GLN A 283 21.70 -19.02 22.06
C GLN A 283 21.71 -19.73 23.42
N ALA A 284 22.65 -19.41 24.31
CA ALA A 284 22.69 -19.99 25.66
C ALA A 284 21.46 -19.59 26.51
N ALA A 285 21.00 -18.34 26.40
CA ALA A 285 19.78 -17.88 27.08
C ALA A 285 18.54 -18.63 26.56
N TYR A 286 18.44 -18.83 25.24
CA TYR A 286 17.37 -19.60 24.62
C TYR A 286 17.37 -21.07 25.07
N GLU A 287 18.53 -21.73 25.07
CA GLU A 287 18.65 -23.11 25.53
C GLU A 287 18.22 -23.27 27.00
N GLN A 288 18.51 -22.29 27.85
CA GLN A 288 18.03 -22.27 29.24
C GLN A 288 16.50 -22.11 29.35
N GLU A 289 15.90 -21.22 28.55
CA GLU A 289 14.44 -21.04 28.53
C GLU A 289 13.73 -22.30 28.02
N LEU A 290 14.26 -22.93 26.98
CA LEU A 290 13.77 -24.20 26.45
C LEU A 290 13.86 -25.31 27.51
N LEU A 291 15.00 -25.41 28.22
CA LEU A 291 15.16 -26.37 29.30
C LEU A 291 14.14 -26.13 30.42
N ALA A 292 13.90 -24.87 30.80
CA ALA A 292 12.94 -24.51 31.84
C ALA A 292 11.49 -24.86 31.44
N ALA A 293 11.12 -24.62 30.17
CA ALA A 293 9.81 -24.99 29.65
C ALA A 293 9.62 -26.52 29.57
N VAL A 294 10.65 -27.27 29.18
CA VAL A 294 10.62 -28.73 29.02
C VAL A 294 10.73 -29.48 30.36
N LEU A 295 11.35 -28.89 31.38
CA LEU A 295 11.51 -29.53 32.71
C LEU A 295 10.35 -29.26 33.68
N LEU A 296 9.40 -28.39 33.33
CA LEU A 296 8.18 -28.12 34.11
C LEU A 296 6.84 -28.59 33.49
N PRO A 297 6.73 -29.71 32.75
CA PRO A 297 5.45 -30.19 32.28
C PRO A 297 4.78 -30.98 33.40
N GLY A 298 3.68 -30.45 33.96
CA GLY A 298 2.71 -31.29 34.66
C GLY A 298 2.24 -30.86 36.05
N LYS A 299 2.69 -29.74 36.61
CA LYS A 299 2.02 -29.18 37.79
C LYS A 299 0.87 -28.28 37.35
N LYS A 300 -0.36 -28.79 37.45
CA LYS A 300 -1.56 -27.95 37.37
C LYS A 300 -1.43 -26.81 38.38
N PRO A 301 -1.72 -25.55 38.00
CA PRO A 301 -1.66 -24.41 38.92
C PRO A 301 -2.53 -24.55 40.17
N SER A 302 -3.50 -25.48 40.16
CA SER A 302 -4.38 -25.79 41.31
C SER A 302 -3.66 -26.44 42.50
N ASP A 303 -2.51 -27.08 42.29
CA ASP A 303 -1.92 -27.96 43.31
C ASP A 303 -0.82 -27.28 44.14
N ALA A 304 -0.45 -26.04 43.80
CA ALA A 304 0.56 -25.26 44.51
C ALA A 304 0.00 -24.37 45.64
N ALA A 305 -1.33 -24.22 45.75
CA ALA A 305 -1.96 -23.30 46.69
C ALA A 305 -2.18 -23.87 48.11
N THR A 306 -1.91 -25.15 48.37
CA THR A 306 -2.27 -25.81 49.63
C THR A 306 -1.11 -26.23 50.54
N ALA A 307 0.15 -25.91 50.18
CA ALA A 307 1.31 -26.47 50.88
C ALA A 307 2.22 -25.46 51.62
N ALA A 308 1.79 -24.22 51.84
CA ALA A 308 2.56 -23.26 52.64
C ALA A 308 1.63 -22.36 53.47
N GLY A 309 1.26 -22.83 54.67
CA GLY A 309 0.38 -22.06 55.56
C GLY A 309 0.21 -22.68 56.94
N GLY A 310 1.31 -22.94 57.65
CA GLY A 310 1.27 -23.29 59.08
C GLY A 310 2.20 -22.38 59.86
N GLY A 311 1.66 -21.37 60.55
CA GLY A 311 2.45 -20.59 61.52
C GLY A 311 1.93 -19.21 61.89
N ALA A 312 1.18 -19.18 62.99
CA ALA A 312 1.13 -18.14 64.04
C ALA A 312 0.55 -16.73 63.76
N ALA A 313 -0.50 -16.47 64.54
CA ALA A 313 -1.21 -15.24 64.83
C ALA A 313 -0.35 -13.98 65.11
N ALA A 314 -0.85 -12.85 64.62
CA ALA A 314 -0.79 -11.57 65.31
C ALA A 314 -2.02 -10.73 64.96
N VAL A 315 -2.76 -10.35 66.00
CA VAL A 315 -3.94 -9.47 65.99
C VAL A 315 -3.47 -8.03 65.80
N GLY A 316 -3.99 -7.35 64.77
CA GLY A 316 -3.75 -5.93 64.53
C GLY A 316 -4.89 -5.35 63.70
N ALA A 317 -5.89 -4.81 64.38
CA ALA A 317 -6.97 -4.04 63.77
C ALA A 317 -6.42 -2.73 63.19
N GLY A 318 -6.74 -2.43 61.93
CA GLY A 318 -6.36 -1.16 61.31
C GLY A 318 -6.97 -0.97 59.92
N ALA A 319 -7.99 -0.11 59.87
CA ALA A 319 -8.46 0.71 58.73
C ALA A 319 -8.74 0.01 57.39
N GLY A 320 -10.03 -0.13 57.09
CA GLY A 320 -10.55 -0.58 55.79
C GLY A 320 -10.19 0.38 54.66
N GLY A 321 -9.41 -0.13 53.70
CA GLY A 321 -9.47 0.28 52.31
C GLY A 321 -10.40 -0.69 51.59
N LEU A 322 -11.46 -0.16 50.99
CA LEU A 322 -12.34 -0.90 50.08
C LEU A 322 -11.53 -1.23 48.81
N GLU A 323 -10.77 -2.31 48.83
CA GLU A 323 -10.40 -3.03 47.61
C GLU A 323 -11.71 -3.55 47.03
N GLY A 324 -12.21 -2.82 46.02
CA GLY A 324 -13.42 -3.19 45.30
C GLY A 324 -13.29 -4.64 44.84
N GLU A 325 -14.33 -5.43 45.10
CA GLU A 325 -14.49 -6.78 44.62
C GLU A 325 -14.38 -6.76 43.09
N GLY A 326 -13.15 -6.98 42.63
CA GLY A 326 -12.75 -6.92 41.24
C GLY A 326 -13.42 -8.05 40.50
N GLU A 327 -14.18 -7.67 39.48
CA GLU A 327 -14.56 -8.43 38.29
C GLU A 327 -13.89 -9.82 38.23
N ALA A 328 -14.68 -10.88 38.46
CA ALA A 328 -14.24 -12.26 38.57
C ALA A 328 -13.19 -12.61 37.51
N GLY A 329 -11.92 -12.63 37.96
CA GLY A 329 -10.75 -12.47 37.10
C GLY A 329 -10.61 -13.59 36.09
N THR A 330 -10.69 -13.25 34.81
CA THR A 330 -10.13 -14.09 33.75
C THR A 330 -8.69 -14.42 34.12
N PRO A 331 -8.28 -15.71 34.14
CA PRO A 331 -6.95 -16.10 34.54
C PRO A 331 -5.92 -15.35 33.70
N ARG A 332 -5.06 -14.58 34.36
CA ARG A 332 -4.03 -13.79 33.68
C ARG A 332 -3.03 -14.73 33.03
N LEU A 333 -2.83 -14.60 31.72
CA LEU A 333 -1.78 -15.32 31.01
C LEU A 333 -0.40 -14.99 31.59
N PRO A 334 0.55 -15.93 31.58
CA PRO A 334 1.91 -15.67 32.04
C PRO A 334 2.60 -14.61 31.18
N ALA A 335 3.53 -13.88 31.77
CA ALA A 335 4.34 -12.91 31.05
C ALA A 335 5.39 -13.64 30.19
N ILE A 336 5.40 -13.36 28.90
CA ILE A 336 6.33 -13.95 27.92
C ILE A 336 7.38 -12.93 27.50
N ALA A 337 8.54 -13.40 27.07
CA ALA A 337 9.53 -12.59 26.37
C ALA A 337 9.16 -12.51 24.88
N VAL A 338 9.20 -11.30 24.32
CA VAL A 338 9.02 -11.04 22.89
C VAL A 338 10.06 -10.04 22.41
N LYS A 339 10.36 -10.05 21.11
CA LYS A 339 11.22 -9.03 20.51
C LYS A 339 10.41 -7.79 20.13
N ALA A 340 10.99 -6.61 20.32
CA ALA A 340 10.43 -5.33 19.88
C ALA A 340 11.52 -4.52 19.18
N TRP A 341 11.17 -3.84 18.09
CA TRP A 341 12.09 -3.04 17.28
C TRP A 341 11.66 -1.60 17.29
N THR A 342 12.62 -0.67 17.39
CA THR A 342 12.33 0.76 17.31
C THR A 342 12.36 1.19 15.85
N GLY A 343 11.24 1.71 15.36
CA GLY A 343 11.13 2.41 14.10
C GLY A 343 11.46 3.87 14.31
N ASP A 344 12.76 4.19 14.42
CA ASP A 344 13.18 5.57 14.20
C ASP A 344 13.38 5.73 12.69
N SER A 345 12.55 6.55 12.06
CA SER A 345 12.64 6.84 10.62
C SER A 345 13.70 7.91 10.31
N GLY A 346 14.60 8.24 11.24
CA GLY A 346 15.76 9.08 10.99
C GLY A 346 16.69 8.54 9.89
N ASP A 347 17.82 9.23 9.66
CA ASP A 347 18.77 8.99 8.55
C ASP A 347 19.26 7.53 8.41
N ASP A 348 19.12 6.70 9.45
CA ASP A 348 19.55 5.30 9.52
C ASP A 348 18.55 4.27 8.96
N GLY A 349 17.34 4.68 8.57
CA GLY A 349 16.33 3.84 7.94
C GLY A 349 15.50 2.95 8.89
N LEU A 350 14.27 2.63 8.48
CA LEU A 350 13.40 1.67 9.18
C LEU A 350 13.98 0.26 9.08
N LEU A 351 14.08 -0.44 10.21
CA LEU A 351 14.46 -1.86 10.24
C LEU A 351 13.22 -2.74 10.03
N PHE A 352 13.32 -3.66 9.09
CA PHE A 352 12.30 -4.66 8.79
C PHE A 352 12.79 -6.05 9.24
N PRO A 353 12.15 -6.67 10.24
CA PRO A 353 12.62 -7.94 10.80
C PRO A 353 12.84 -9.06 9.76
N GLU A 354 12.06 -9.09 8.68
CA GLU A 354 12.16 -10.10 7.62
C GLU A 354 13.41 -9.95 6.73
N THR A 355 14.05 -8.77 6.71
CA THR A 355 15.27 -8.50 5.91
C THR A 355 16.52 -8.25 6.75
N ASP A 356 16.37 -7.53 7.87
CA ASP A 356 17.50 -6.86 8.56
C ASP A 356 17.89 -7.55 9.86
N ASP A 357 16.93 -8.17 10.54
CA ASP A 357 17.16 -8.84 11.82
C ASP A 357 17.74 -10.24 11.60
N LEU A 358 18.89 -10.55 12.19
CA LEU A 358 19.57 -11.84 11.95
C LEU A 358 18.73 -13.07 12.29
N ASP A 359 17.85 -12.97 13.29
CA ASP A 359 17.04 -14.10 13.75
C ASP A 359 15.74 -14.20 12.93
N PHE A 360 15.12 -13.05 12.63
CA PHE A 360 13.84 -12.98 11.91
C PHE A 360 13.98 -12.96 10.38
N LYS A 361 15.19 -12.70 9.86
CA LYS A 361 15.45 -12.64 8.43
C LYS A 361 15.03 -13.94 7.75
N ILE A 362 14.24 -13.83 6.70
CA ILE A 362 13.77 -14.99 5.93
C ILE A 362 14.89 -15.42 4.96
N ALA A 363 15.24 -16.71 5.00
CA ALA A 363 16.27 -17.27 4.13
C ALA A 363 15.82 -17.26 2.66
N GLY A 364 16.69 -16.80 1.75
CA GLY A 364 16.38 -16.70 0.32
C GLY A 364 15.38 -15.60 -0.04
N PHE A 365 14.97 -14.78 0.92
CA PHE A 365 13.95 -13.74 0.69
C PHE A 365 14.36 -12.68 -0.33
N THR A 366 15.65 -12.33 -0.37
CA THR A 366 16.22 -11.40 -1.34
C THR A 366 16.39 -11.99 -2.73
N ARG A 367 16.27 -13.33 -2.89
CA ARG A 367 16.34 -13.99 -4.21
C ARG A 367 15.03 -13.88 -5.00
N ARG A 368 14.01 -13.27 -4.40
CA ARG A 368 12.74 -12.99 -5.06
C ARG A 368 12.87 -11.65 -5.75
N ALA A 369 12.15 -11.49 -6.86
CA ALA A 369 12.10 -10.21 -7.54
C ALA A 369 11.60 -9.14 -6.56
N PRO A 370 12.24 -7.95 -6.49
CA PRO A 370 11.87 -6.85 -5.60
C PRO A 370 10.59 -6.17 -6.09
N VAL A 371 9.52 -6.96 -6.13
CA VAL A 371 8.17 -6.62 -6.55
C VAL A 371 7.24 -6.79 -5.35
N ALA A 372 6.42 -5.77 -5.10
CA ALA A 372 5.31 -5.87 -4.16
C ALA A 372 3.97 -5.93 -4.90
N LEU A 373 3.13 -6.90 -4.53
CA LEU A 373 1.74 -6.98 -4.93
C LEU A 373 0.90 -6.16 -3.94
N CYS A 374 0.32 -5.06 -4.39
CA CYS A 374 -0.42 -4.13 -3.54
C CYS A 374 -1.93 -4.25 -3.82
N PHE A 375 -2.65 -4.98 -2.96
CA PHE A 375 -4.10 -5.19 -3.07
C PHE A 375 -4.87 -4.11 -2.32
N ALA A 376 -5.69 -3.35 -3.03
CA ALA A 376 -6.51 -2.32 -2.41
C ALA A 376 -7.81 -2.87 -1.79
N GLY A 377 -8.38 -2.12 -0.84
CA GLY A 377 -9.53 -2.56 -0.03
C GLY A 377 -10.89 -2.55 -0.72
N GLY A 378 -10.93 -1.99 -1.93
CA GLY A 378 -12.14 -1.65 -2.68
C GLY A 378 -12.66 -0.25 -2.36
N SER A 379 -13.05 0.50 -3.39
CA SER A 379 -13.45 1.91 -3.25
C SER A 379 -14.96 2.11 -2.99
N GLY A 380 -15.64 1.14 -2.37
CA GLY A 380 -17.09 1.13 -2.19
C GLY A 380 -17.51 1.19 -0.73
N ASP A 381 -18.69 1.76 -0.46
CA ASP A 381 -19.23 1.84 0.89
C ASP A 381 -19.62 0.43 1.39
N GLY A 382 -19.09 0.06 2.55
CA GLY A 382 -19.47 -1.15 3.27
C GLY A 382 -18.92 -2.47 2.68
N CYS A 383 -19.59 -3.58 2.99
CA CYS A 383 -19.14 -4.93 2.67
C CYS A 383 -19.11 -5.26 1.17
N ALA A 384 -19.94 -4.59 0.36
CA ALA A 384 -20.00 -4.84 -1.08
C ALA A 384 -18.64 -4.59 -1.75
N GLY A 385 -18.04 -3.43 -1.49
CA GLY A 385 -16.72 -3.08 -2.03
C GLY A 385 -15.64 -4.09 -1.66
N ALA A 386 -15.65 -4.59 -0.42
CA ALA A 386 -14.71 -5.60 0.06
C ALA A 386 -14.90 -6.96 -0.64
N PHE A 387 -16.15 -7.41 -0.88
CA PHE A 387 -16.41 -8.64 -1.64
C PHE A 387 -15.88 -8.57 -3.07
N HIS A 388 -16.13 -7.45 -3.77
CA HIS A 388 -15.64 -7.28 -5.14
C HIS A 388 -14.12 -7.13 -5.21
N ALA A 389 -13.52 -6.41 -4.27
CA ALA A 389 -12.05 -6.31 -4.18
C ALA A 389 -11.40 -7.66 -3.88
N ALA A 390 -11.98 -8.48 -2.98
CA ALA A 390 -11.49 -9.84 -2.72
C ALA A 390 -11.61 -10.73 -3.97
N ALA A 391 -12.75 -10.69 -4.67
CA ALA A 391 -12.95 -11.48 -5.89
C ALA A 391 -12.02 -11.03 -7.04
N ALA A 392 -11.87 -9.72 -7.27
CA ALA A 392 -10.91 -9.19 -8.25
C ALA A 392 -9.47 -9.58 -7.88
N GLY A 393 -9.15 -9.46 -6.59
CA GLY A 393 -7.92 -9.95 -5.97
C GLY A 393 -7.59 -11.39 -6.33
N LEU A 394 -8.55 -12.31 -6.15
CA LEU A 394 -8.38 -13.70 -6.55
C LEU A 394 -8.12 -13.84 -8.04
N GLY A 395 -8.83 -13.07 -8.87
CA GLY A 395 -8.61 -13.03 -10.32
C GLY A 395 -7.17 -12.67 -10.69
N TRP A 396 -6.64 -11.60 -10.11
CA TRP A 396 -5.25 -11.21 -10.32
C TRP A 396 -4.26 -12.27 -9.82
N LEU A 397 -4.52 -12.91 -8.67
CA LEU A 397 -3.69 -14.01 -8.17
C LEU A 397 -3.69 -15.22 -9.10
N ARG A 398 -4.84 -15.59 -9.68
CA ARG A 398 -4.93 -16.66 -10.70
C ARG A 398 -4.08 -16.32 -11.92
N ALA A 399 -4.17 -15.08 -12.41
CA ALA A 399 -3.37 -14.62 -13.55
C ALA A 399 -1.86 -14.64 -13.23
N LEU A 400 -1.44 -14.10 -12.08
CA LEU A 400 -0.05 -14.12 -11.64
C LEU A 400 0.49 -15.54 -11.45
N HIS A 401 -0.32 -16.46 -10.92
CA HIS A 401 0.04 -17.87 -10.79
C HIS A 401 0.20 -18.54 -12.15
N GLN A 402 -0.73 -18.31 -13.08
CA GLN A 402 -0.67 -18.82 -14.45
C GLN A 402 0.54 -18.28 -15.23
N LEU A 403 0.94 -17.04 -14.98
CA LEU A 403 2.14 -16.44 -15.57
C LEU A 403 3.44 -16.86 -14.86
N GLY A 404 3.37 -17.61 -13.74
CA GLY A 404 4.54 -17.97 -12.95
C GLY A 404 5.19 -16.79 -12.21
N LEU A 405 4.47 -15.67 -12.06
CA LEU A 405 4.96 -14.44 -11.41
C LEU A 405 4.64 -14.40 -9.91
N LEU A 406 3.57 -15.08 -9.46
CA LEU A 406 3.14 -15.02 -8.06
C LEU A 406 4.24 -15.44 -7.08
N GLY A 407 4.92 -16.56 -7.33
CA GLY A 407 6.01 -17.05 -6.47
C GLY A 407 7.31 -16.24 -6.57
N LYS A 408 7.44 -15.38 -7.59
CA LYS A 408 8.60 -14.51 -7.79
C LYS A 408 8.51 -13.22 -6.99
N ALA A 409 7.31 -12.73 -6.69
CA ALA A 409 7.14 -11.47 -5.97
C ALA A 409 7.63 -11.59 -4.52
N GLN A 410 8.30 -10.56 -4.03
CA GLN A 410 8.86 -10.52 -2.70
C GLN A 410 7.79 -10.28 -1.64
N TYR A 411 6.88 -9.33 -1.88
CA TYR A 411 5.87 -8.89 -0.92
C TYR A 411 4.46 -8.99 -1.49
N ALA A 412 3.48 -9.25 -0.62
CA ALA A 412 2.06 -9.03 -0.89
C ALA A 412 1.47 -8.20 0.25
N ALA A 413 1.09 -6.96 -0.04
CA ALA A 413 0.49 -6.06 0.92
C ALA A 413 -1.00 -5.89 0.60
N ALA A 414 -1.84 -5.91 1.62
CA ALA A 414 -3.26 -5.61 1.49
C ALA A 414 -3.64 -4.41 2.33
N GLY A 415 -4.34 -3.46 1.73
CA GLY A 415 -5.02 -2.38 2.41
C GLY A 415 -6.52 -2.63 2.42
N GLY A 416 -7.19 -2.28 3.51
CA GLY A 416 -8.65 -2.38 3.63
C GLY A 416 -9.22 -3.80 3.48
N GLY A 417 -10.56 -3.88 3.49
CA GLY A 417 -11.25 -5.14 3.74
C GLY A 417 -11.07 -6.22 2.68
N GLY A 418 -11.26 -5.90 1.40
CA GLY A 418 -11.20 -6.91 0.35
C GLY A 418 -9.82 -7.55 0.19
N GLY A 419 -8.75 -6.75 0.23
CA GLY A 419 -7.38 -7.26 0.21
C GLY A 419 -7.08 -8.14 1.44
N ALA A 420 -7.52 -7.74 2.63
CA ALA A 420 -7.29 -8.52 3.85
C ALA A 420 -8.08 -9.84 3.88
N TRP A 421 -9.34 -9.82 3.41
CA TRP A 421 -10.18 -11.01 3.25
C TRP A 421 -9.58 -12.00 2.26
N LEU A 422 -8.79 -11.53 1.30
CA LEU A 422 -8.06 -12.35 0.35
C LEU A 422 -6.77 -12.92 0.94
N LEU A 423 -5.87 -12.04 1.41
CA LEU A 423 -4.54 -12.45 1.85
C LEU A 423 -4.60 -13.37 3.06
N GLY A 424 -5.46 -13.09 4.04
CA GLY A 424 -5.54 -13.87 5.29
C GLY A 424 -5.76 -15.37 5.05
N PRO A 425 -6.87 -15.77 4.41
CA PRO A 425 -7.11 -17.18 4.09
C PRO A 425 -6.02 -17.78 3.20
N ILE A 426 -5.64 -17.10 2.11
CA ILE A 426 -4.75 -17.68 1.10
C ILE A 426 -3.35 -17.93 1.63
N TRP A 427 -2.81 -17.01 2.44
CA TRP A 427 -1.43 -17.11 2.91
C TRP A 427 -1.24 -18.08 4.06
N PHE A 428 -2.29 -18.43 4.80
CA PHE A 428 -2.17 -19.30 5.97
C PHE A 428 -2.79 -20.68 5.76
N HIS A 429 -3.51 -20.90 4.66
CA HIS A 429 -4.06 -22.21 4.32
C HIS A 429 -2.96 -23.25 4.08
N GLY A 430 -3.19 -24.48 4.56
CA GLY A 430 -2.19 -25.55 4.57
C GLY A 430 -1.03 -25.34 5.56
N GLY A 431 -0.97 -24.19 6.25
CA GLY A 431 0.07 -23.82 7.20
C GLY A 431 -0.18 -24.26 8.65
N GLN A 432 -1.22 -25.07 8.88
CA GLN A 432 -1.49 -25.62 10.21
C GLN A 432 -0.53 -26.77 10.50
N GLN A 433 0.32 -26.59 11.51
CA GLN A 433 0.95 -27.76 12.10
C GLN A 433 -0.12 -28.47 12.94
N PRO A 434 -0.36 -29.78 12.72
CA PRO A 434 -1.22 -30.54 13.61
C PRO A 434 -0.59 -30.43 15.00
N GLY A 435 -1.22 -29.63 15.87
CA GLY A 435 -0.73 -29.39 17.21
C GLY A 435 -0.50 -30.75 17.84
N GLY A 436 0.75 -31.01 18.24
CA GLY A 436 1.20 -32.30 18.72
C GLY A 436 0.24 -32.82 19.78
N GLY A 437 -0.72 -33.64 19.34
CA GLY A 437 -1.66 -34.30 20.21
C GLY A 437 -0.85 -35.26 21.05
N GLY A 438 -0.62 -34.91 22.31
CA GLY A 438 0.15 -35.65 23.30
C GLY A 438 -0.47 -37.00 23.71
N GLY A 439 -0.91 -37.81 22.74
CA GLY A 439 -1.52 -39.11 22.93
C GLY A 439 -0.80 -40.18 22.12
N GLY A 440 0.45 -40.49 22.46
CA GLY A 440 1.23 -41.50 21.75
C GLY A 440 2.63 -41.70 22.30
N ALA A 441 2.78 -41.79 23.62
CA ALA A 441 4.02 -42.24 24.23
C ALA A 441 4.24 -43.73 23.90
N ALA A 442 5.10 -44.03 22.93
CA ALA A 442 6.06 -45.15 22.92
C ALA A 442 6.55 -45.45 21.49
N GLY A 443 7.83 -45.21 21.22
CA GLY A 443 8.49 -45.69 19.99
C GLY A 443 9.68 -44.82 19.58
N GLY A 444 10.80 -44.98 20.29
CA GLY A 444 12.02 -44.19 20.08
C GLY A 444 12.62 -44.32 18.69
N GLY A 445 13.01 -43.17 18.15
CA GLY A 445 13.75 -43.05 16.89
C GLY A 445 14.13 -41.61 16.62
N VAL A 446 15.03 -41.04 17.43
CA VAL A 446 15.62 -39.72 17.17
C VAL A 446 16.64 -39.87 16.02
N GLY A 447 16.12 -39.96 14.80
CA GLY A 447 16.90 -39.83 13.58
C GLY A 447 16.90 -38.37 13.13
N GLY A 448 17.96 -37.62 13.49
CA GLY A 448 18.16 -36.22 13.08
C GLY A 448 18.46 -36.09 11.58
N GLY A 449 17.44 -36.18 10.73
CA GLY A 449 17.55 -35.94 9.29
C GLY A 449 16.96 -34.59 8.92
N ALA A 450 17.79 -33.68 8.41
CA ALA A 450 17.41 -32.39 7.81
C ALA A 450 16.55 -32.51 6.52
N GLY A 451 15.92 -33.67 6.28
CA GLY A 451 15.16 -33.99 5.06
C GLY A 451 13.65 -33.72 5.13
N GLY A 452 13.13 -33.15 6.22
CA GLY A 452 11.69 -32.92 6.40
C GLY A 452 11.09 -31.78 5.57
N GLN A 453 11.90 -30.85 5.06
CA GLN A 453 11.39 -29.64 4.38
C GLN A 453 10.94 -29.89 2.93
N SER A 454 11.48 -30.88 2.23
CA SER A 454 11.11 -31.14 0.83
C SER A 454 9.69 -31.67 0.66
N GLN A 455 9.07 -32.21 1.71
CA GLN A 455 7.69 -32.74 1.64
C GLN A 455 6.60 -31.70 1.89
N GLN A 456 6.90 -30.55 2.51
CA GLN A 456 5.89 -29.52 2.78
C GLN A 456 5.54 -28.67 1.55
N GLN A 457 6.49 -28.47 0.63
CA GLN A 457 6.27 -27.64 -0.56
C GLN A 457 5.18 -28.18 -1.50
N PRO A 458 5.13 -29.48 -1.85
CA PRO A 458 4.05 -30.02 -2.69
C PRO A 458 2.66 -29.81 -2.08
N GLN A 459 2.51 -30.03 -0.77
CA GLN A 459 1.23 -29.84 -0.07
C GLN A 459 0.78 -28.37 -0.08
N GLN A 460 1.72 -27.44 0.13
CA GLN A 460 1.43 -26.00 0.06
C GLN A 460 1.04 -25.56 -1.36
N GLN A 461 1.63 -26.17 -2.39
CA GLN A 461 1.27 -25.88 -3.78
C GLN A 461 -0.11 -26.45 -4.14
N GLU A 462 -0.43 -27.67 -3.70
CA GLU A 462 -1.75 -28.26 -3.87
C GLU A 462 -2.84 -27.44 -3.16
N ALA A 463 -2.57 -27.03 -1.91
CA ALA A 463 -3.45 -26.16 -1.13
C ALA A 463 -3.66 -24.79 -1.80
N LEU A 464 -2.61 -24.24 -2.42
CA LEU A 464 -2.72 -23.00 -3.19
C LEU A 464 -3.60 -23.19 -4.43
N VAL A 465 -3.43 -24.30 -5.17
CA VAL A 465 -4.28 -24.60 -6.34
C VAL A 465 -5.73 -24.83 -5.92
N GLU A 466 -5.98 -25.48 -4.79
CA GLU A 466 -7.32 -25.64 -4.21
C GLU A 466 -7.99 -24.28 -3.91
N LEU A 467 -7.25 -23.36 -3.27
CA LEU A 467 -7.73 -22.02 -2.95
C LEU A 467 -7.98 -21.14 -4.17
N LEU A 468 -6.99 -21.08 -5.07
CA LEU A 468 -7.12 -20.34 -6.32
C LEU A 468 -8.27 -20.92 -7.16
N GLY A 469 -8.52 -22.23 -7.07
CA GLY A 469 -9.56 -22.92 -7.79
C GLY A 469 -9.20 -23.06 -9.26
N ALA A 470 -10.21 -22.92 -10.14
CA ALA A 470 -9.97 -23.01 -11.57
C ALA A 470 -8.97 -21.93 -12.06
N PRO A 471 -8.15 -22.22 -13.08
CA PRO A 471 -7.32 -21.22 -13.75
C PRO A 471 -8.15 -20.02 -14.22
N ALA A 472 -7.46 -18.90 -14.46
CA ALA A 472 -8.09 -17.72 -15.03
C ALA A 472 -8.78 -18.08 -16.37
N ARG A 473 -10.07 -17.75 -16.46
CA ARG A 473 -10.87 -18.06 -17.65
C ARG A 473 -10.86 -16.87 -18.61
N PRO A 474 -10.63 -17.10 -19.91
CA PRO A 474 -10.85 -16.07 -20.90
C PRO A 474 -12.36 -15.78 -21.02
N PRO A 475 -12.74 -14.58 -21.48
CA PRO A 475 -14.15 -14.15 -21.53
C PRO A 475 -15.05 -15.11 -22.31
N GLU A 476 -14.56 -15.71 -23.40
CA GLU A 476 -15.33 -16.64 -24.24
C GLU A 476 -15.73 -17.92 -23.51
N GLN A 477 -15.04 -18.26 -22.41
CA GLN A 477 -15.32 -19.44 -21.58
C GLN A 477 -16.20 -19.12 -20.35
N CYS A 478 -16.58 -17.87 -20.15
CA CYS A 478 -17.43 -17.45 -19.04
C CYS A 478 -18.92 -17.70 -19.35
N THR A 479 -19.32 -18.93 -19.68
CA THR A 479 -20.74 -19.30 -19.86
C THR A 479 -21.47 -19.33 -18.50
N PRO A 480 -22.81 -19.19 -18.46
CA PRO A 480 -23.55 -19.22 -17.19
C PRO A 480 -23.29 -20.52 -16.41
N ASP A 481 -23.30 -21.66 -17.09
CA ASP A 481 -22.99 -22.97 -16.49
C ASP A 481 -21.56 -23.02 -15.96
N ALA A 482 -20.60 -22.45 -16.68
CA ALA A 482 -19.22 -22.42 -16.25
C ALA A 482 -19.05 -21.55 -14.99
N LEU A 483 -19.68 -20.36 -14.95
CA LEU A 483 -19.67 -19.47 -13.79
C LEU A 483 -20.31 -20.13 -12.56
N GLN A 484 -21.41 -20.86 -12.77
CA GLN A 484 -22.08 -21.63 -11.72
C GLN A 484 -21.19 -22.78 -11.21
N ALA A 485 -20.63 -23.58 -12.14
CA ALA A 485 -19.77 -24.72 -11.83
C ALA A 485 -18.49 -24.34 -11.08
N ALA A 486 -18.01 -23.10 -11.21
CA ALA A 486 -16.83 -22.61 -10.50
C ALA A 486 -16.96 -22.68 -8.96
N GLY A 487 -18.18 -22.75 -8.42
CA GLY A 487 -18.40 -22.98 -6.98
C GLY A 487 -19.13 -24.29 -6.64
N GLU A 488 -19.46 -25.13 -7.61
CA GLU A 488 -20.03 -26.47 -7.36
C GLU A 488 -19.00 -27.48 -6.81
N GLY A 489 -17.73 -27.10 -6.76
CA GLY A 489 -16.69 -27.82 -6.03
C GLY A 489 -16.89 -27.78 -4.52
N ALA A 490 -17.86 -28.54 -4.01
CA ALA A 490 -18.07 -28.95 -2.61
C ALA A 490 -17.74 -27.91 -1.51
N GLY A 491 -18.06 -26.63 -1.73
CA GLY A 491 -17.80 -25.57 -0.75
C GLY A 491 -16.33 -25.28 -0.44
N ARG A 492 -15.40 -25.75 -1.29
CA ARG A 492 -13.97 -25.58 -1.08
C ARG A 492 -13.31 -24.53 -1.96
N SER A 493 -14.02 -23.88 -2.89
CA SER A 493 -13.41 -22.76 -3.61
C SER A 493 -13.50 -21.48 -2.79
N TYR A 494 -12.47 -20.62 -2.87
CA TYR A 494 -12.47 -19.34 -2.17
C TYR A 494 -13.68 -18.47 -2.52
N LEU A 495 -14.12 -18.45 -3.78
CA LEU A 495 -15.30 -17.68 -4.18
C LEU A 495 -16.61 -18.29 -3.70
N GLY A 496 -16.71 -19.63 -3.61
CA GLY A 496 -17.87 -20.28 -3.01
C GLY A 496 -18.04 -19.88 -1.54
N LEU A 497 -16.93 -19.84 -0.81
CA LEU A 497 -16.88 -19.33 0.55
C LEU A 497 -17.20 -17.85 0.65
N LEU A 498 -16.62 -17.03 -0.23
CA LEU A 498 -16.85 -15.59 -0.27
C LEU A 498 -18.34 -15.29 -0.54
N ALA A 499 -18.96 -16.01 -1.48
CA ALA A 499 -20.40 -15.96 -1.76
C ALA A 499 -21.25 -16.36 -0.55
N GLY A 500 -20.86 -17.43 0.16
CA GLY A 500 -21.51 -17.86 1.40
C GLY A 500 -21.39 -16.85 2.54
N ALA A 501 -20.31 -16.07 2.57
CA ALA A 501 -20.06 -15.05 3.59
C ALA A 501 -20.86 -13.75 3.40
N VAL A 502 -21.44 -13.52 2.21
CA VAL A 502 -22.21 -12.31 1.89
C VAL A 502 -23.36 -12.09 2.88
N GLY A 503 -24.16 -13.13 3.14
CA GLY A 503 -25.29 -13.06 4.07
C GLY A 503 -24.84 -12.82 5.53
N PRO A 504 -24.01 -13.71 6.10
CA PRO A 504 -23.53 -13.58 7.49
C PRO A 504 -22.84 -12.25 7.79
N LEU A 505 -21.91 -11.83 6.93
CA LEU A 505 -21.16 -10.58 7.15
C LEU A 505 -22.02 -9.34 6.88
N GLY A 506 -22.90 -9.38 5.87
CA GLY A 506 -23.86 -8.30 5.64
C GLY A 506 -24.80 -8.09 6.83
N GLY A 507 -25.36 -9.18 7.37
CA GLY A 507 -26.21 -9.13 8.57
C GLY A 507 -25.46 -8.70 9.83
N LEU A 508 -24.18 -9.08 9.94
CA LEU A 508 -23.36 -8.71 11.10
C LEU A 508 -22.92 -7.24 11.04
N ALA A 509 -22.57 -6.71 9.86
CA ALA A 509 -22.31 -5.29 9.67
C ALA A 509 -23.52 -4.43 10.10
N ALA A 510 -24.73 -4.84 9.71
CA ALA A 510 -25.96 -4.16 10.11
C ALA A 510 -26.17 -4.15 11.64
N ARG A 511 -25.94 -5.29 12.31
CA ARG A 511 -26.01 -5.39 13.78
C ARG A 511 -24.94 -4.56 14.48
N GLN A 512 -23.73 -4.52 13.91
CA GLN A 512 -22.64 -3.73 14.45
C GLN A 512 -22.97 -2.24 14.43
N GLY A 513 -23.59 -1.76 13.35
CA GLY A 513 -24.16 -0.43 13.27
C GLY A 513 -25.11 -0.09 14.41
N ALA A 514 -26.08 -0.99 14.66
CA ALA A 514 -27.04 -0.83 15.74
C ALA A 514 -26.39 -0.86 17.13
N ALA A 515 -25.44 -1.76 17.36
CA ALA A 515 -24.72 -1.87 18.63
C ALA A 515 -23.81 -0.66 18.92
N ALA A 516 -23.16 -0.12 17.88
CA ALA A 516 -22.38 1.10 17.96
C ALA A 516 -23.24 2.30 18.37
N ALA A 517 -24.43 2.44 17.76
CA ALA A 517 -25.41 3.47 18.14
C ALA A 517 -25.90 3.33 19.59
N ALA A 518 -25.88 2.12 20.15
CA ALA A 518 -26.25 1.84 21.53
C ALA A 518 -25.10 1.97 22.55
N GLY A 519 -23.89 2.36 22.12
CA GLY A 519 -22.72 2.53 23.00
C GLY A 519 -21.95 1.24 23.36
N GLY A 520 -22.28 0.11 22.72
CA GLY A 520 -21.64 -1.20 22.96
C GLY A 520 -20.45 -1.50 22.03
N SER A 521 -19.45 -0.62 21.96
CA SER A 521 -18.35 -0.69 20.99
C SER A 521 -17.52 -1.97 21.01
N ASP A 522 -17.24 -2.46 22.21
CA ASP A 522 -16.24 -3.51 22.40
C ASP A 522 -16.80 -4.88 22.03
N GLU A 523 -18.03 -5.14 22.43
CA GLU A 523 -18.80 -6.31 22.05
C GLU A 523 -19.05 -6.33 20.54
N ALA A 524 -19.39 -5.18 19.96
CA ALA A 524 -19.60 -5.02 18.52
C ALA A 524 -18.35 -5.39 17.70
N ALA A 525 -17.16 -4.92 18.10
CA ALA A 525 -15.92 -5.27 17.41
C ALA A 525 -15.48 -6.74 17.62
N ARG A 526 -15.77 -7.32 18.79
CA ARG A 526 -15.57 -8.76 19.03
C ARG A 526 -16.50 -9.61 18.18
N ALA A 527 -17.77 -9.21 18.07
CA ALA A 527 -18.75 -9.86 17.20
C ALA A 527 -18.32 -9.78 15.73
N TRP A 528 -17.80 -8.63 15.29
CA TRP A 528 -17.20 -8.48 13.95
C TRP A 528 -16.05 -9.45 13.71
N THR A 529 -15.10 -9.50 14.64
CA THR A 529 -13.96 -10.42 14.55
C THR A 529 -14.42 -11.88 14.53
N ALA A 530 -15.38 -12.25 15.37
CA ALA A 530 -15.94 -13.59 15.40
C ALA A 530 -16.66 -13.93 14.08
N GLY A 531 -17.44 -13.00 13.53
CA GLY A 531 -18.14 -13.18 12.26
C GLY A 531 -17.20 -13.33 11.07
N VAL A 532 -16.16 -12.49 10.99
CA VAL A 532 -15.09 -12.61 9.97
C VAL A 532 -14.36 -13.95 10.13
N SER A 533 -14.04 -14.33 11.36
CA SER A 533 -13.40 -15.62 11.65
C SER A 533 -14.26 -16.79 11.18
N GLU A 534 -15.53 -16.81 11.56
CA GLU A 534 -16.49 -17.87 11.22
C GLU A 534 -16.76 -17.95 9.71
N ALA A 535 -16.99 -16.81 9.06
CA ALA A 535 -17.39 -16.77 7.66
C ALA A 535 -16.21 -16.98 6.70
N LEU A 536 -15.03 -16.43 7.00
CA LEU A 536 -13.91 -16.38 6.04
C LEU A 536 -12.72 -17.26 6.40
N LEU A 537 -12.48 -17.56 7.69
CA LEU A 537 -11.27 -18.25 8.14
C LEU A 537 -11.54 -19.68 8.61
N ALA A 538 -12.62 -19.89 9.37
CA ALA A 538 -12.99 -21.19 9.93
C ALA A 538 -13.16 -22.31 8.90
N PRO A 539 -13.74 -22.07 7.69
CA PRO A 539 -13.85 -23.12 6.68
C PRO A 539 -12.49 -23.66 6.20
N TRP A 540 -11.42 -22.89 6.39
CA TRP A 540 -10.04 -23.27 6.07
C TRP A 540 -9.26 -23.81 7.27
N GLY A 541 -9.93 -24.01 8.41
CA GLY A 541 -9.30 -24.31 9.69
C GLY A 541 -8.66 -23.11 10.38
N LEU A 542 -8.67 -21.92 9.76
CA LEU A 542 -7.94 -20.73 10.23
C LEU A 542 -8.72 -19.89 11.25
N GLY A 543 -9.96 -20.28 11.56
CA GLY A 543 -10.89 -19.50 12.40
C GLY A 543 -10.65 -19.59 13.91
N ALA A 544 -9.51 -20.14 14.34
CA ALA A 544 -9.14 -20.20 15.74
C ALA A 544 -8.93 -18.78 16.28
N ALA A 545 -9.87 -18.29 17.09
CA ALA A 545 -9.80 -16.97 17.70
C ALA A 545 -8.53 -16.80 18.57
N ASP A 546 -8.05 -17.87 19.20
CA ASP A 546 -6.82 -17.86 20.00
C ASP A 546 -5.69 -18.60 19.25
N CYS A 547 -5.19 -17.96 18.19
CA CYS A 547 -4.02 -18.42 17.47
C CYS A 547 -2.85 -17.44 17.55
N ALA A 548 -1.64 -18.00 17.47
CA ALA A 548 -0.42 -17.30 17.17
C ALA A 548 -0.09 -17.48 15.68
N VAL A 549 0.60 -16.52 15.10
CA VAL A 549 1.05 -16.56 13.70
C VAL A 549 2.57 -16.53 13.63
N THR A 550 3.14 -17.12 12.59
CA THR A 550 4.58 -17.05 12.31
C THR A 550 4.87 -17.22 10.81
N SER A 551 6.14 -17.03 10.42
CA SER A 551 6.64 -17.39 9.10
C SER A 551 7.71 -18.47 9.23
N ALA A 552 7.67 -19.48 8.37
CA ALA A 552 8.74 -20.47 8.24
C ALA A 552 10.00 -19.84 7.64
N ASN A 553 11.09 -20.62 7.63
CA ASN A 553 12.36 -20.29 6.95
C ASN A 553 13.09 -19.04 7.46
N THR A 554 12.77 -18.56 8.66
CA THR A 554 13.57 -17.56 9.34
C THR A 554 14.93 -18.14 9.75
N LYS A 555 16.01 -17.38 9.60
CA LYS A 555 17.39 -17.82 9.89
C LYS A 555 17.59 -18.26 11.34
N GLY A 556 16.94 -17.58 12.28
CA GLY A 556 16.96 -17.90 13.70
C GLY A 556 15.91 -18.93 14.14
N LYS A 557 15.20 -19.56 13.21
CA LYS A 557 14.12 -20.54 13.51
C LYS A 557 13.04 -19.96 14.43
N VAL A 558 12.68 -18.69 14.23
CA VAL A 558 11.65 -17.97 15.01
C VAL A 558 10.33 -18.73 15.06
N HIS A 559 9.95 -19.43 13.99
CA HIS A 559 8.74 -20.26 13.99
C HIS A 559 8.77 -21.38 15.04
N GLU A 560 9.93 -21.98 15.33
CA GLU A 560 10.09 -23.00 16.38
C GLU A 560 9.92 -22.37 17.78
N SER A 561 10.53 -21.20 18.02
CA SER A 561 10.40 -20.51 19.31
C SER A 561 8.98 -19.97 19.54
N VAL A 562 8.33 -19.47 18.50
CA VAL A 562 6.92 -19.04 18.53
C VAL A 562 6.01 -20.24 18.78
N ALA A 563 6.28 -21.40 18.17
CA ALA A 563 5.51 -22.63 18.42
C ALA A 563 5.52 -23.04 19.89
N VAL A 564 6.69 -23.07 20.51
CA VAL A 564 6.85 -23.42 21.93
C VAL A 564 6.10 -22.43 22.83
N ARG A 565 6.28 -21.12 22.59
CA ARG A 565 5.60 -20.08 23.36
C ARG A 565 4.09 -20.11 23.16
N ALA A 566 3.62 -20.28 21.93
CA ALA A 566 2.19 -20.42 21.61
C ALA A 566 1.58 -21.63 22.34
N ALA A 567 2.24 -22.79 22.31
CA ALA A 567 1.79 -23.99 23.03
C ALA A 567 1.71 -23.76 24.54
N SER A 568 2.68 -23.04 25.12
CA SER A 568 2.67 -22.69 26.55
C SER A 568 1.49 -21.78 26.95
N LEU A 569 0.95 -21.03 25.98
CA LEU A 569 -0.23 -20.18 26.14
C LEU A 569 -1.53 -20.90 25.77
N GLY A 570 -1.48 -22.16 25.33
CA GLY A 570 -2.64 -22.90 24.83
C GLY A 570 -3.13 -22.43 23.46
N ARG A 571 -2.29 -21.76 22.67
CA ARG A 571 -2.64 -21.19 21.37
C ARG A 571 -2.32 -22.14 20.23
N THR A 572 -3.17 -22.14 19.20
CA THR A 572 -2.86 -22.81 17.93
C THR A 572 -1.84 -21.99 17.15
N LEU A 573 -0.87 -22.63 16.49
CA LEU A 573 0.08 -21.94 15.62
C LEU A 573 -0.36 -22.02 14.16
N LEU A 574 -0.43 -20.87 13.50
CA LEU A 574 -0.60 -20.75 12.05
C LEU A 574 0.72 -20.27 11.42
N THR A 575 1.18 -20.95 10.39
CA THR A 575 2.41 -20.57 9.68
C THR A 575 2.07 -20.06 8.29
N ALA A 576 2.57 -18.88 7.90
CA ALA A 576 2.40 -18.37 6.56
C ALA A 576 3.11 -19.26 5.52
N ASN A 577 2.49 -19.41 4.35
CA ASN A 577 2.99 -20.20 3.23
C ASN A 577 4.26 -19.56 2.66
N SER A 578 5.39 -20.22 2.88
CA SER A 578 6.70 -19.73 2.45
C SER A 578 6.93 -19.77 0.93
N GLY A 579 6.04 -20.41 0.16
CA GLY A 579 6.04 -20.40 -1.31
C GLY A 579 5.39 -19.14 -1.90
N LEU A 580 4.64 -18.38 -1.11
CA LEU A 580 3.98 -17.14 -1.52
C LEU A 580 4.81 -15.91 -1.12
N PRO A 581 4.57 -14.73 -1.73
CA PRO A 581 5.15 -13.44 -1.31
C PRO A 581 4.96 -13.19 0.19
N TYR A 582 5.81 -12.41 0.85
CA TYR A 582 5.64 -12.15 2.29
C TYR A 582 4.40 -11.27 2.56
N PRO A 583 3.42 -11.71 3.37
CA PRO A 583 2.16 -11.00 3.53
C PRO A 583 2.27 -9.86 4.55
N ILE A 584 1.70 -8.70 4.21
CA ILE A 584 1.54 -7.53 5.08
C ILE A 584 0.07 -7.09 5.04
N LEU A 585 -0.58 -7.08 6.19
CA LEU A 585 -1.93 -6.54 6.35
C LEU A 585 -1.86 -5.12 6.90
N CYS A 586 -2.38 -4.15 6.15
CA CYS A 586 -2.41 -2.76 6.56
C CYS A 586 -3.69 -2.46 7.34
N GLN A 587 -3.50 -1.80 8.48
CA GLN A 587 -4.54 -1.29 9.36
C GLN A 587 -4.26 0.18 9.66
N SER A 588 -5.18 0.86 10.34
CA SER A 588 -4.95 2.22 10.81
C SER A 588 -5.29 2.37 12.28
N ILE A 589 -4.49 3.15 13.00
CA ILE A 589 -4.86 3.67 14.32
C ILE A 589 -5.63 4.97 14.10
N VAL A 590 -6.73 5.13 14.82
CA VAL A 590 -7.61 6.29 14.76
C VAL A 590 -7.49 7.08 16.05
N LEU A 591 -7.17 8.37 15.93
CA LEU A 591 -7.27 9.32 17.04
C LEU A 591 -8.27 10.43 16.71
N PRO A 592 -9.11 10.84 17.68
CA PRO A 592 -9.82 12.10 17.56
C PRO A 592 -8.78 13.23 17.58
N ALA A 593 -8.74 14.09 16.55
CA ALA A 593 -7.89 15.28 16.61
C ALA A 593 -8.54 16.35 17.50
N ALA A 594 -7.72 17.26 18.01
CA ALA A 594 -8.20 18.50 18.60
C ALA A 594 -8.90 19.33 17.50
N GLY A 595 -10.24 19.35 17.48
CA GLY A 595 -11.04 20.09 16.50
C GLY A 595 -11.84 19.24 15.51
N ASP A 596 -12.50 18.18 15.99
CA ASP A 596 -13.48 17.33 15.29
C ASP A 596 -12.99 16.49 14.09
N ALA A 597 -11.82 16.76 13.52
CA ALA A 597 -11.27 15.94 12.43
C ALA A 597 -10.66 14.63 12.95
N THR A 598 -10.96 13.52 12.29
CA THR A 598 -10.35 12.22 12.63
C THR A 598 -8.98 12.10 11.95
N SER A 599 -7.96 11.66 12.69
CA SER A 599 -6.63 11.40 12.13
C SER A 599 -6.32 9.91 12.14
N TYR A 600 -5.70 9.46 11.05
CA TYR A 600 -5.38 8.05 10.82
C TYR A 600 -3.87 7.88 10.70
N TYR A 601 -3.36 6.84 11.34
CA TYR A 601 -1.95 6.52 11.42
C TYR A 601 -1.72 5.08 10.96
N PRO A 602 -0.66 4.80 10.19
CA PRO A 602 -0.42 3.49 9.63
C PRO A 602 -0.15 2.47 10.74
N TYR A 603 -0.70 1.28 10.59
CA TYR A 603 -0.33 0.11 11.38
C TYR A 603 -0.16 -1.07 10.44
N GLU A 604 0.95 -1.79 10.57
CA GLU A 604 1.19 -2.99 9.80
C GLU A 604 1.08 -4.21 10.71
N TRP A 605 0.50 -5.28 10.18
CA TRP A 605 0.52 -6.59 10.78
C TRP A 605 1.10 -7.58 9.78
N SER A 606 2.03 -8.40 10.24
CA SER A 606 2.67 -9.46 9.47
C SER A 606 2.73 -10.74 10.30
N PRO A 607 3.10 -11.89 9.70
CA PRO A 607 3.30 -13.11 10.46
C PRO A 607 4.45 -13.01 11.49
N LEU A 608 5.37 -12.05 11.36
CA LEU A 608 6.52 -11.94 12.26
C LEU A 608 6.37 -10.81 13.28
N TYR A 609 5.65 -9.75 12.94
CA TYR A 609 5.53 -8.56 13.79
C TYR A 609 4.28 -7.75 13.47
N ALA A 610 3.91 -6.86 14.38
CA ALA A 610 2.90 -5.85 14.15
C ALA A 610 3.28 -4.54 14.84
N GLY A 611 2.83 -3.40 14.32
CA GLY A 611 3.13 -2.11 14.92
C GLY A 611 2.86 -0.92 14.01
N CYS A 612 3.18 0.26 14.51
CA CYS A 612 3.11 1.50 13.74
C CYS A 612 4.55 1.96 13.47
N PRO A 613 5.00 1.98 12.20
CA PRO A 613 6.40 2.27 11.87
C PRO A 613 6.83 3.68 12.25
N VAL A 614 5.87 4.61 12.24
CA VAL A 614 6.12 6.05 12.32
C VAL A 614 5.99 6.51 13.76
N THR A 615 6.90 7.37 14.17
CA THR A 615 6.83 8.03 15.48
C THR A 615 5.91 9.23 15.44
N TYR A 616 4.86 9.25 16.27
CA TYR A 616 4.00 10.42 16.46
C TYR A 616 4.12 10.91 17.90
N SER A 617 5.12 11.75 18.15
CA SER A 617 5.42 12.29 19.49
C SER A 617 4.44 13.38 19.95
N THR A 618 3.69 13.96 19.01
CA THR A 618 2.72 15.05 19.25
C THR A 618 1.29 14.56 19.43
N THR A 619 1.02 13.26 19.27
CA THR A 619 -0.32 12.72 19.51
C THR A 619 -0.53 12.43 21.00
N GLU A 620 -1.79 12.41 21.42
CA GLU A 620 -2.18 11.98 22.76
C GLU A 620 -3.19 10.83 22.64
N PRO A 621 -2.82 9.59 23.02
CA PRO A 621 -1.48 9.19 23.46
C PRO A 621 -0.46 9.24 22.31
N ARG A 622 0.83 9.21 22.67
CA ARG A 622 1.91 9.03 21.69
C ARG A 622 1.77 7.69 20.99
N LEU A 623 2.14 7.64 19.71
CA LEU A 623 1.98 6.46 18.87
C LEU A 623 3.27 6.06 18.18
N GLY A 624 3.39 4.74 17.97
CA GLY A 624 4.24 4.16 16.95
C GLY A 624 5.71 4.06 17.30
N GLY A 625 6.51 4.29 16.27
CA GLY A 625 7.95 4.21 16.37
C GLY A 625 8.49 2.80 16.57
N GLY A 626 7.84 1.80 15.96
CA GLY A 626 8.35 0.44 15.98
C GLY A 626 7.36 -0.69 15.77
N TRP A 627 7.88 -1.89 16.02
CA TRP A 627 7.19 -3.16 15.86
C TRP A 627 7.34 -4.02 17.11
N VAL A 628 6.37 -4.89 17.36
CA VAL A 628 6.48 -6.01 18.30
C VAL A 628 6.36 -7.32 17.54
N GLU A 629 7.05 -8.36 18.01
CA GLU A 629 6.83 -9.73 17.56
C GLU A 629 5.33 -10.06 17.61
N ALA A 630 4.80 -10.80 16.64
CA ALA A 630 3.36 -11.04 16.53
C ALA A 630 2.72 -11.61 17.82
N LEU A 631 3.44 -12.42 18.60
CA LEU A 631 2.97 -12.91 19.92
C LEU A 631 2.77 -11.81 20.97
N GLY A 632 3.49 -10.70 20.84
CA GLY A 632 3.37 -9.53 21.70
C GLY A 632 2.34 -8.51 21.21
N ALA A 633 1.70 -8.73 20.07
CA ALA A 633 0.57 -7.91 19.64
C ALA A 633 -0.59 -8.06 20.64
N ASN A 634 -1.26 -6.95 20.95
CA ASN A 634 -2.35 -6.90 21.95
C ASN A 634 -1.91 -7.41 23.35
N ALA A 635 -0.70 -7.08 23.76
CA ALA A 635 -0.14 -7.42 25.06
C ALA A 635 0.15 -6.17 25.90
N GLU A 636 0.04 -6.32 27.22
CA GLU A 636 0.47 -5.31 28.18
C GLU A 636 1.97 -5.46 28.44
N LEU A 637 2.70 -4.34 28.43
CA LEU A 637 4.09 -4.35 28.86
C LEU A 637 4.20 -4.62 30.37
N VAL A 638 4.98 -5.64 30.74
CA VAL A 638 5.23 -6.01 32.15
C VAL A 638 6.51 -5.38 32.67
N ALA A 639 7.55 -5.34 31.84
CA ALA A 639 8.83 -4.76 32.19
C ALA A 639 9.43 -4.03 30.98
N LYS A 640 9.88 -2.80 31.21
CA LYS A 640 10.61 -2.03 30.21
C LYS A 640 11.98 -2.70 29.96
N PRO A 641 12.48 -2.68 28.72
CA PRO A 641 13.87 -3.04 28.47
C PRO A 641 14.78 -2.06 29.19
N ALA A 642 15.91 -2.55 29.72
CA ALA A 642 16.90 -1.69 30.37
C ALA A 642 17.51 -0.66 29.40
N THR A 643 17.60 -1.02 28.12
CA THR A 643 18.08 -0.20 27.02
C THR A 643 17.27 -0.50 25.77
N ALA A 644 16.69 0.53 25.15
CA ALA A 644 16.12 0.41 23.81
C ALA A 644 17.29 0.31 22.81
N ALA A 645 17.42 -0.85 22.16
CA ALA A 645 18.40 -1.05 21.11
C ALA A 645 17.72 -1.00 19.74
N ALA A 646 18.34 -0.32 18.78
CA ALA A 646 17.82 -0.21 17.42
C ALA A 646 17.65 -1.59 16.76
N SER A 647 18.58 -2.52 16.99
CA SER A 647 18.57 -3.90 16.45
C SER A 647 17.50 -4.83 17.04
N GLY A 648 16.49 -4.26 17.69
CA GLY A 648 15.51 -4.95 18.51
C GLY A 648 16.01 -5.21 19.94
N CYS A 649 15.07 -5.16 20.87
CA CYS A 649 15.27 -5.49 22.28
C CYS A 649 14.25 -6.55 22.72
N GLU A 650 14.63 -7.34 23.71
CA GLU A 650 13.70 -8.27 24.35
C GLU A 650 12.90 -7.53 25.41
N VAL A 651 11.59 -7.74 25.41
CA VAL A 651 10.66 -7.12 26.34
C VAL A 651 9.73 -8.17 26.91
N ARG A 652 9.35 -7.99 28.18
CA ARG A 652 8.38 -8.88 28.81
C ARG A 652 7.00 -8.28 28.69
N VAL A 653 6.11 -9.04 28.06
CA VAL A 653 4.72 -8.64 27.85
C VAL A 653 3.78 -9.70 28.41
N ARG A 654 2.57 -9.27 28.77
CA ARG A 654 1.48 -10.12 29.20
C ARG A 654 0.38 -10.02 28.16
N PRO A 655 0.16 -11.07 27.35
CA PRO A 655 -0.91 -11.06 26.36
C PRO A 655 -2.26 -10.77 27.05
N ARG A 656 -3.01 -9.80 26.53
CA ARG A 656 -4.35 -9.42 27.05
C ARG A 656 -5.49 -10.06 26.27
N GLY A 657 -5.17 -10.58 25.09
CA GLY A 657 -6.08 -11.32 24.24
C GLY A 657 -5.31 -11.88 23.05
N PRO A 658 -6.02 -12.45 22.08
CA PRO A 658 -5.39 -12.84 20.83
C PRO A 658 -4.91 -11.61 20.06
N GLY A 659 -3.76 -11.75 19.41
CA GLY A 659 -3.30 -10.94 18.28
C GLY A 659 -3.41 -11.81 17.02
N SER A 660 -4.56 -12.45 16.86
CA SER A 660 -4.77 -13.56 15.93
C SER A 660 -4.81 -13.10 14.48
N LEU A 661 -4.76 -14.06 13.55
CA LEU A 661 -5.07 -13.81 12.14
C LEU A 661 -6.48 -13.23 11.97
N ALA A 662 -7.47 -13.75 12.72
CA ALA A 662 -8.84 -13.25 12.69
C ALA A 662 -8.92 -11.79 13.11
N ASP A 663 -8.21 -11.42 14.19
CA ASP A 663 -8.12 -10.03 14.63
C ASP A 663 -7.51 -9.13 13.55
N ALA A 664 -6.47 -9.61 12.87
CA ALA A 664 -5.77 -8.84 11.86
C ALA A 664 -6.63 -8.59 10.61
N VAL A 665 -7.28 -9.65 10.12
CA VAL A 665 -8.19 -9.59 8.95
C VAL A 665 -9.42 -8.74 9.27
N ALA A 666 -10.04 -8.95 10.43
CA ALA A 666 -11.26 -8.24 10.82
C ALA A 666 -11.02 -6.73 11.03
N VAL A 667 -9.91 -6.35 11.68
CA VAL A 667 -9.54 -4.93 11.81
C VAL A 667 -9.25 -4.32 10.45
N ALA A 668 -8.48 -5.02 9.62
CA ALA A 668 -8.16 -4.54 8.28
C ALA A 668 -9.41 -4.43 7.38
N SER A 669 -10.58 -4.93 7.79
CA SER A 669 -11.84 -4.84 7.05
C SER A 669 -12.94 -4.03 7.71
N LEU A 670 -12.62 -3.22 8.71
CA LEU A 670 -13.62 -2.59 9.56
C LEU A 670 -14.44 -1.49 8.87
N ALA A 671 -13.90 -0.79 7.87
CA ALA A 671 -14.69 0.19 7.10
C ALA A 671 -15.83 -0.48 6.31
N ALA A 672 -15.63 -1.75 5.94
CA ALA A 672 -16.68 -2.55 5.32
C ALA A 672 -17.89 -2.75 6.26
N ALA A 673 -17.65 -2.73 7.57
CA ALA A 673 -18.71 -2.83 8.57
C ALA A 673 -19.36 -1.48 8.90
N SER A 674 -18.60 -0.36 8.83
CA SER A 674 -19.13 0.97 9.13
C SER A 674 -19.98 1.53 7.98
N GLY A 675 -19.57 1.37 6.72
CA GLY A 675 -20.26 2.01 5.58
C GLY A 675 -21.76 1.65 5.42
N GLY A 676 -22.18 0.46 5.84
CA GLY A 676 -23.59 0.02 5.75
C GLY A 676 -24.50 0.52 6.88
N ALA A 677 -23.92 0.96 8.00
CA ALA A 677 -24.65 1.34 9.20
C ALA A 677 -24.98 2.84 9.29
N PHE A 678 -24.19 3.68 8.63
CA PHE A 678 -24.21 5.14 8.79
C PHE A 678 -24.82 5.90 7.60
N GLY A 679 -25.38 5.19 6.61
CA GLY A 679 -26.01 5.77 5.42
C GLY A 679 -27.29 6.58 5.65
N GLY A 680 -27.59 7.00 6.88
CA GLY A 680 -28.78 7.75 7.23
C GLY A 680 -28.54 8.79 8.31
N SER A 681 -28.34 10.04 7.89
CA SER A 681 -28.53 11.27 8.66
C SER A 681 -27.81 11.43 10.02
N GLY A 682 -26.69 12.15 9.99
CA GLY A 682 -26.58 13.37 10.80
C GLY A 682 -25.98 13.31 12.20
N GLY A 683 -25.52 12.16 12.71
CA GLY A 683 -24.88 12.19 14.04
C GLY A 683 -24.20 10.89 14.43
N GLY A 684 -22.89 10.97 14.64
CA GLY A 684 -22.08 9.89 15.21
C GLY A 684 -20.97 9.49 14.26
N GLY A 685 -19.75 9.92 14.57
CA GLY A 685 -18.55 9.44 13.90
C GLY A 685 -18.38 7.92 14.00
N PRO A 686 -17.28 7.37 13.43
CA PRO A 686 -17.04 5.92 13.42
C PRO A 686 -17.20 5.33 14.83
N PRO A 687 -17.78 4.13 14.96
CA PRO A 687 -17.95 3.49 16.25
C PRO A 687 -16.65 3.54 17.06
N PRO A 688 -16.70 3.71 18.38
CA PRO A 688 -15.57 3.30 19.19
C PRO A 688 -15.27 1.83 18.84
N HIS A 689 -14.00 1.49 18.66
CA HIS A 689 -13.58 0.13 18.40
C HIS A 689 -12.88 -0.40 19.65
N ALA A 690 -13.14 -1.67 19.96
CA ALA A 690 -12.83 -2.31 21.22
C ALA A 690 -11.48 -1.89 21.79
N GLY A 691 -11.44 -1.61 23.11
CA GLY A 691 -10.27 -1.19 23.88
C GLY A 691 -9.11 -2.18 23.83
N ARG A 692 -8.48 -2.29 22.67
CA ARG A 692 -7.26 -3.05 22.46
C ARG A 692 -6.13 -2.24 23.04
N ALA A 693 -5.35 -2.90 23.89
CA ALA A 693 -4.15 -2.31 24.45
C ALA A 693 -3.10 -2.29 23.34
N TYR A 694 -3.00 -1.15 22.66
CA TYR A 694 -1.82 -0.86 21.87
C TYR A 694 -0.70 -0.45 22.81
N PHE A 695 0.41 -1.15 22.69
CA PHE A 695 1.61 -0.84 23.41
C PHE A 695 2.45 0.15 22.57
N ASP A 696 2.60 1.38 23.06
CA ASP A 696 3.50 2.37 22.45
C ASP A 696 4.96 2.02 22.80
N HIS A 697 5.73 1.67 21.76
CA HIS A 697 7.11 1.21 21.85
C HIS A 697 8.11 2.31 22.22
N GLN A 698 7.74 3.58 22.12
CA GLN A 698 8.67 4.69 22.40
C GLN A 698 8.36 5.37 23.71
N GLY A 699 7.08 5.46 24.06
CA GLY A 699 6.63 6.04 25.30
C GLY A 699 6.43 5.02 26.40
N TRP A 700 7.28 4.00 26.62
CA TRP A 700 7.13 2.88 27.58
C TRP A 700 6.45 3.24 28.95
N GLU A 701 6.46 4.51 29.34
CA GLU A 701 5.74 5.18 30.43
C GLU A 701 4.20 5.26 30.30
N THR A 702 3.61 5.19 29.11
CA THR A 702 2.14 5.25 28.88
C THR A 702 1.39 4.07 29.49
N VAL A 703 2.11 3.02 29.92
CA VAL A 703 1.55 1.79 30.51
C VAL A 703 1.29 1.94 32.03
N GLY A 704 1.68 3.06 32.65
CA GLY A 704 1.85 3.13 34.11
C GLY A 704 0.71 3.68 34.98
N GLY A 705 -0.31 4.36 34.46
CA GLY A 705 -1.23 5.05 35.37
C GLY A 705 -2.52 5.56 34.76
N GLY A 706 -3.61 4.85 35.05
CA GLY A 706 -4.96 5.40 35.07
C GLY A 706 -5.53 5.86 33.73
N GLY A 707 -6.21 4.95 33.02
CA GLY A 707 -7.13 5.33 31.96
C GLY A 707 -6.47 5.46 30.59
N GLY A 708 -5.88 4.37 30.09
CA GLY A 708 -5.55 4.26 28.66
C GLY A 708 -6.84 4.49 27.87
N ALA A 709 -7.00 5.71 27.34
CA ALA A 709 -8.04 6.01 26.37
C ALA A 709 -7.85 5.00 25.24
N GLY A 710 -8.82 4.09 25.09
CA GLY A 710 -8.70 2.94 24.19
C GLY A 710 -8.33 3.40 22.79
N LEU A 711 -7.13 3.03 22.34
CA LEU A 711 -6.71 3.28 20.97
C LEU A 711 -7.61 2.49 20.04
N ARG A 712 -8.18 3.21 19.08
CA ARG A 712 -9.14 2.63 18.14
C ARG A 712 -8.36 2.19 16.92
N PHE A 713 -8.57 0.94 16.53
CA PHE A 713 -8.08 0.44 15.26
C PHE A 713 -9.23 0.47 14.27
N THR A 714 -8.92 0.82 13.03
CA THR A 714 -9.81 0.68 11.88
C THR A 714 -9.04 0.03 10.74
N ASP A 715 -9.76 -0.14 9.63
CA ASP A 715 -9.19 -0.66 8.41
C ASP A 715 -8.00 0.17 7.91
N GLY A 716 -7.19 -0.43 7.04
CA GLY A 716 -6.14 0.31 6.34
C GLY A 716 -6.70 1.40 5.44
N GLY A 717 -8.01 1.41 5.15
CA GLY A 717 -8.71 2.26 4.21
C GLY A 717 -8.58 3.76 4.41
N CYS A 718 -8.11 4.21 5.57
CA CYS A 718 -7.94 5.64 5.84
C CYS A 718 -6.49 6.15 5.78
N ALA A 719 -5.49 5.27 5.89
CA ALA A 719 -4.06 5.64 5.88
C ALA A 719 -3.18 4.76 4.97
N ALA A 720 -3.70 3.65 4.45
CA ALA A 720 -2.97 2.62 3.71
C ALA A 720 -3.88 1.76 2.80
N HIS A 721 -4.97 2.31 2.27
CA HIS A 721 -5.95 1.57 1.46
C HIS A 721 -5.33 0.88 0.25
N THR A 722 -4.40 1.55 -0.43
CA THR A 722 -3.73 1.05 -1.64
C THR A 722 -2.63 0.04 -1.35
N ALA A 723 -2.26 -0.15 -0.07
CA ALA A 723 -1.12 -0.96 0.35
C ALA A 723 0.25 -0.52 -0.23
N VAL A 724 0.36 0.70 -0.78
CA VAL A 724 1.58 1.23 -1.39
C VAL A 724 2.64 1.60 -0.33
N TYR A 725 2.23 2.25 0.76
CA TYR A 725 3.17 2.72 1.78
C TYR A 725 4.08 1.66 2.40
N PRO A 726 3.61 0.46 2.83
CA PRO A 726 4.52 -0.56 3.35
C PRO A 726 5.59 -0.99 2.34
N ALA A 727 5.28 -1.00 1.05
CA ALA A 727 6.25 -1.32 0.00
C ALA A 727 7.25 -0.18 -0.22
N LEU A 728 6.79 1.08 -0.23
CA LEU A 728 7.67 2.24 -0.34
C LEU A 728 8.60 2.40 0.88
N ARG A 729 8.10 2.10 2.09
CA ARG A 729 8.92 2.08 3.32
C ARG A 729 10.08 1.07 3.23
N ARG A 730 9.86 -0.04 2.54
CA ARG A 730 10.85 -1.10 2.26
C ARG A 730 11.69 -0.84 1.00
N ARG A 731 11.49 0.30 0.33
CA ARG A 731 12.17 0.67 -0.92
C ARG A 731 12.08 -0.40 -2.01
N VAL A 732 10.91 -1.04 -2.13
CA VAL A 732 10.66 -2.02 -3.18
C VAL A 732 10.60 -1.30 -4.53
N LYS A 733 11.54 -1.60 -5.44
CA LYS A 733 11.73 -0.91 -6.73
C LYS A 733 10.51 -1.00 -7.66
N ASN A 734 9.78 -2.09 -7.57
CA ASN A 734 8.69 -2.42 -8.48
C ASN A 734 7.37 -2.68 -7.71
N LEU A 735 6.28 -2.04 -8.12
CA LEU A 735 4.97 -2.17 -7.49
C LEU A 735 3.93 -2.61 -8.52
N LEU A 736 3.20 -3.68 -8.23
CA LEU A 736 1.98 -4.03 -8.96
C LEU A 736 0.78 -3.63 -8.09
N VAL A 737 0.15 -2.51 -8.43
CA VAL A 737 -0.93 -1.92 -7.62
C VAL A 737 -2.29 -2.26 -8.24
N LEU A 738 -3.09 -2.97 -7.45
CA LEU A 738 -4.28 -3.67 -7.88
C LEU A 738 -5.52 -3.07 -7.19
N ILE A 739 -6.31 -2.30 -7.94
CA ILE A 739 -7.37 -1.45 -7.41
C ILE A 739 -8.71 -1.77 -8.07
N THR A 740 -9.77 -1.80 -7.28
CA THR A 740 -11.15 -1.75 -7.79
C THR A 740 -11.71 -0.35 -7.57
N SER A 741 -12.26 0.24 -8.63
CA SER A 741 -12.89 1.57 -8.62
C SER A 741 -14.39 1.44 -8.76
N ARG A 742 -15.17 2.21 -7.98
CA ARG A 742 -16.63 2.26 -8.07
C ARG A 742 -17.13 3.23 -9.15
N SER A 743 -16.31 4.20 -9.53
CA SER A 743 -16.65 5.17 -10.56
C SER A 743 -16.01 4.80 -11.88
N GLY A 744 -16.57 5.34 -12.95
CA GLY A 744 -15.90 5.42 -14.23
C GLY A 744 -14.55 6.13 -14.11
N ILE A 745 -13.63 5.77 -15.00
CA ILE A 745 -12.30 6.35 -15.13
C ILE A 745 -12.35 7.58 -16.04
N ALA A 746 -13.36 7.71 -16.92
CA ALA A 746 -13.41 8.81 -17.88
C ALA A 746 -13.50 10.22 -17.24
N ASP A 747 -14.18 10.36 -16.10
CA ASP A 747 -14.30 11.63 -15.37
C ASP A 747 -13.27 11.71 -14.23
N GLN A 748 -12.26 12.55 -14.41
CA GLN A 748 -11.19 12.74 -13.42
C GLN A 748 -11.70 13.16 -12.05
N GLY A 749 -12.68 14.06 -11.99
CA GLY A 749 -13.20 14.56 -10.72
C GLY A 749 -13.92 13.47 -9.95
N ALA A 750 -14.81 12.74 -10.62
CA ALA A 750 -15.51 11.59 -10.05
C ALA A 750 -14.54 10.46 -9.68
N PHE A 751 -13.57 10.16 -10.54
CA PHE A 751 -12.53 9.17 -10.30
C PHE A 751 -11.70 9.51 -9.06
N CYS A 752 -11.27 10.77 -8.92
CA CYS A 752 -10.52 11.21 -7.75
C CYS A 752 -11.34 11.16 -6.46
N ALA A 753 -12.61 11.54 -6.52
CA ALA A 753 -13.50 11.49 -5.36
C ALA A 753 -13.79 10.04 -4.93
N ALA A 754 -13.98 9.13 -5.90
CA ALA A 754 -14.25 7.72 -5.65
C ALA A 754 -13.01 6.95 -5.20
N ASN A 755 -11.82 7.31 -5.68
CA ASN A 755 -10.54 6.66 -5.38
C ASN A 755 -9.66 7.60 -4.54
N ARG A 756 -10.23 8.12 -3.45
CA ARG A 756 -9.60 9.10 -2.54
C ARG A 756 -8.13 8.77 -2.25
N GLU A 757 -7.84 7.54 -1.85
CA GLU A 757 -6.51 7.15 -1.40
C GLU A 757 -5.52 7.05 -2.54
N LEU A 758 -5.94 6.59 -3.72
CA LEU A 758 -5.12 6.64 -4.93
C LEU A 758 -4.78 8.09 -5.26
N SER A 759 -5.77 8.97 -5.32
CA SER A 759 -5.55 10.39 -5.65
C SER A 759 -4.71 11.11 -4.59
N ALA A 760 -4.85 10.74 -3.32
CA ALA A 760 -4.07 11.32 -2.23
C ALA A 760 -2.58 10.94 -2.29
N LEU A 761 -2.20 9.81 -2.90
CA LEU A 761 -0.79 9.49 -3.17
C LEU A 761 -0.11 10.57 -4.03
N PHE A 762 -0.88 11.26 -4.87
CA PHE A 762 -0.43 12.36 -5.73
C PHE A 762 -0.85 13.74 -5.21
N GLY A 763 -1.46 13.83 -4.03
CA GLY A 763 -2.00 15.09 -3.51
C GLY A 763 -3.12 15.70 -4.36
N ARG A 764 -3.91 14.87 -5.07
CA ARG A 764 -4.97 15.29 -6.00
C ARG A 764 -6.39 14.97 -5.52
N TRP A 765 -6.58 14.50 -4.29
CA TRP A 765 -7.93 14.30 -3.79
C TRP A 765 -8.63 15.67 -3.66
N PRO A 766 -9.83 15.87 -4.25
CA PRO A 766 -10.51 17.17 -4.26
C PRO A 766 -11.14 17.54 -2.90
N GLY A 767 -11.12 16.62 -1.93
CA GLY A 767 -11.96 16.70 -0.74
C GLY A 767 -13.32 16.04 -0.98
N ALA A 768 -14.01 15.75 0.11
CA ALA A 768 -15.40 15.31 0.09
C ALA A 768 -16.18 16.08 1.16
N GLU A 769 -17.50 16.13 1.01
CA GLU A 769 -18.41 16.55 2.09
C GLU A 769 -18.53 15.47 3.19
N GLU A 770 -17.72 14.41 3.15
CA GLU A 770 -17.76 13.30 4.10
C GLU A 770 -17.39 13.80 5.52
N PRO A 771 -18.33 13.73 6.48
CA PRO A 771 -18.10 14.24 7.82
C PRO A 771 -16.93 13.54 8.51
N GLY A 772 -16.06 14.32 9.17
CA GLY A 772 -14.99 13.79 10.01
C GLY A 772 -13.65 13.59 9.32
N LEU A 773 -13.56 13.77 8.00
CA LEU A 773 -12.28 13.86 7.31
C LEU A 773 -11.67 15.27 7.45
N PRO A 774 -10.33 15.39 7.45
CA PRO A 774 -9.69 16.69 7.36
C PRO A 774 -9.90 17.31 5.98
N ALA A 775 -9.66 18.62 5.89
CA ALA A 775 -9.68 19.33 4.60
C ALA A 775 -8.73 18.69 3.58
N ALA A 776 -9.05 18.85 2.29
CA ALA A 776 -8.36 18.19 1.19
C ALA A 776 -6.84 18.44 1.20
N ASP A 777 -6.41 19.68 1.47
CA ASP A 777 -5.01 20.08 1.57
C ASP A 777 -4.28 19.36 2.71
N VAL A 778 -4.92 19.25 3.88
CA VAL A 778 -4.39 18.53 5.04
C VAL A 778 -4.31 17.03 4.75
N TYR A 779 -5.34 16.45 4.14
CA TYR A 779 -5.36 15.03 3.78
C TYR A 779 -4.29 14.71 2.75
N ASN A 780 -4.24 15.45 1.64
CA ASN A 780 -3.25 15.30 0.58
C ASN A 780 -1.82 15.41 1.12
N LYS A 781 -1.54 16.43 1.93
CA LYS A 781 -0.21 16.61 2.54
C LYS A 781 0.21 15.44 3.42
N ARG A 782 -0.73 14.77 4.09
CA ARG A 782 -0.44 13.60 4.93
C ARG A 782 -0.09 12.36 4.13
N TYR A 783 -0.56 12.24 2.88
CA TYR A 783 -0.53 10.98 2.14
C TYR A 783 0.20 11.04 0.80
N GLN A 784 0.55 12.24 0.33
CA GLN A 784 1.28 12.40 -0.92
C GLN A 784 2.68 11.79 -0.83
N VAL A 785 2.99 10.92 -1.78
CA VAL A 785 4.28 10.25 -1.96
C VAL A 785 4.75 10.26 -3.42
N PHE A 786 3.96 10.83 -4.33
CA PHE A 786 4.31 11.06 -5.73
C PHE A 786 4.03 12.51 -6.13
N ASP A 787 4.73 12.98 -7.16
CA ASP A 787 4.53 14.31 -7.72
C ASP A 787 3.08 14.50 -8.20
N ALA A 788 2.50 15.65 -7.90
CA ALA A 788 1.10 15.89 -8.22
C ALA A 788 0.83 15.93 -9.72
N ASP A 789 1.77 16.39 -10.54
CA ASP A 789 1.63 16.52 -11.99
C ASP A 789 1.66 15.14 -12.68
N ALA A 790 2.33 14.15 -12.09
CA ALA A 790 2.36 12.77 -12.60
C ALA A 790 0.97 12.09 -12.59
N PHE A 791 0.02 12.59 -11.79
CA PHE A 791 -1.35 12.06 -11.79
C PHE A 791 -2.07 12.27 -13.12
N GLY A 792 -1.80 13.38 -13.81
CA GLY A 792 -2.44 13.69 -15.09
C GLY A 792 -2.12 12.65 -16.16
N GLU A 793 -0.87 12.17 -16.17
CA GLU A 793 -0.42 11.10 -17.07
C GLU A 793 -1.09 9.76 -16.73
N LEU A 794 -1.06 9.35 -15.46
CA LEU A 794 -1.71 8.13 -14.98
C LEU A 794 -3.20 8.12 -15.36
N HIS A 795 -3.93 9.17 -14.97
CA HIS A 795 -5.36 9.27 -15.23
C HIS A 795 -5.65 9.32 -16.74
N GLY A 796 -4.91 10.13 -17.50
CA GLY A 796 -5.08 10.25 -18.94
C GLY A 796 -4.88 8.93 -19.67
N ALA A 797 -3.86 8.15 -19.30
CA ALA A 797 -3.60 6.84 -19.87
C ALA A 797 -4.69 5.81 -19.52
N LEU A 798 -5.13 5.77 -18.26
CA LEU A 798 -6.22 4.90 -17.84
C LEU A 798 -7.54 5.26 -18.53
N ALA A 799 -7.88 6.55 -18.62
CA ALA A 799 -9.08 7.04 -19.28
C ALA A 799 -9.07 6.75 -20.78
N ALA A 800 -7.92 6.90 -21.45
CA ALA A 800 -7.76 6.54 -22.86
C ALA A 800 -8.00 5.04 -23.10
N LYS A 801 -7.44 4.17 -22.24
CA LYS A 801 -7.67 2.71 -22.32
C LYS A 801 -9.11 2.33 -22.01
N ALA A 802 -9.73 2.96 -21.01
CA ALA A 802 -11.16 2.77 -20.69
C ALA A 802 -12.05 3.16 -21.88
N GLY A 803 -11.81 4.33 -22.49
CA GLY A 803 -12.54 4.80 -23.67
C GLY A 803 -12.34 3.92 -24.91
N ALA A 804 -11.20 3.24 -25.03
CA ALA A 804 -10.92 2.26 -26.08
C ALA A 804 -11.45 0.85 -25.76
N GLY A 805 -12.08 0.64 -24.60
CA GLY A 805 -12.54 -0.68 -24.15
C GLY A 805 -11.40 -1.67 -23.90
N GLN A 806 -10.20 -1.19 -23.60
CA GLN A 806 -8.99 -1.97 -23.33
C GLN A 806 -8.79 -2.23 -21.83
N PRO A 807 -7.91 -3.16 -21.42
CA PRO A 807 -7.48 -3.28 -20.05
C PRO A 807 -6.93 -1.95 -19.51
N THR A 808 -7.52 -1.46 -18.44
CA THR A 808 -7.17 -0.21 -17.75
C THR A 808 -5.94 -0.41 -16.87
N VAL A 809 -4.80 -0.53 -17.56
CA VAL A 809 -3.49 -0.79 -16.98
C VAL A 809 -2.51 0.31 -17.40
N PHE A 810 -1.65 0.78 -16.50
CA PHE A 810 -0.61 1.77 -16.82
C PHE A 810 0.67 1.46 -16.06
N LEU A 811 1.79 1.36 -16.77
CA LEU A 811 3.12 1.28 -16.18
C LEU A 811 3.73 2.68 -16.20
N GLY A 812 4.01 3.24 -15.02
CA GLY A 812 4.66 4.53 -14.88
C GLY A 812 5.87 4.44 -13.96
N GLU A 813 6.81 5.37 -14.13
CA GLU A 813 7.94 5.57 -13.24
C GLU A 813 7.73 6.87 -12.46
N TYR A 814 7.96 6.83 -11.16
CA TYR A 814 7.67 7.94 -10.26
C TYR A 814 8.84 8.21 -9.32
N GLU A 815 9.17 9.48 -9.13
CA GLU A 815 9.98 9.88 -7.98
C GLU A 815 9.15 9.75 -6.70
N VAL A 816 9.66 8.99 -5.74
CA VAL A 816 9.06 8.84 -4.42
C VAL A 816 9.39 10.08 -3.59
N LEU A 817 8.37 10.84 -3.22
CA LEU A 817 8.49 11.99 -2.33
C LEU A 817 8.61 11.54 -0.88
N ALA A 818 9.41 12.27 -0.11
CA ALA A 818 9.52 12.06 1.32
C ALA A 818 8.19 12.40 2.01
N ASN A 819 7.68 11.52 2.84
CA ASN A 819 6.48 11.73 3.63
C ASN A 819 6.67 11.16 5.03
N ALA A 820 6.95 12.06 5.98
CA ALA A 820 7.14 11.71 7.39
C ALA A 820 5.88 11.13 8.04
N HIS A 821 4.67 11.58 7.65
CA HIS A 821 3.42 11.03 8.17
C HIS A 821 3.24 9.57 7.77
N CYS A 822 3.67 9.17 6.58
CA CYS A 822 3.63 7.78 6.13
C CYS A 822 4.93 7.01 6.43
N GLY A 823 5.96 7.64 7.01
CA GLY A 823 7.27 7.03 7.23
C GLY A 823 8.01 6.69 5.94
N VAL A 824 7.66 7.34 4.83
CA VAL A 824 8.29 7.10 3.53
C VAL A 824 9.46 8.07 3.36
N PRO A 825 10.71 7.58 3.21
CA PRO A 825 11.89 8.45 3.18
C PRO A 825 12.01 9.29 1.89
N GLY A 826 11.45 8.82 0.78
CA GLY A 826 11.56 9.49 -0.53
C GLY A 826 12.98 9.54 -1.13
N GLY A 827 13.14 10.25 -2.24
CA GLY A 827 14.41 10.50 -2.92
C GLY A 827 14.90 9.34 -3.82
N TRP A 828 13.99 8.49 -4.30
CA TRP A 828 14.32 7.37 -5.19
C TRP A 828 13.20 7.14 -6.20
N ALA A 829 13.50 6.48 -7.33
CA ALA A 829 12.53 6.17 -8.37
C ALA A 829 11.88 4.79 -8.17
N VAL A 830 10.58 4.70 -8.42
CA VAL A 830 9.80 3.45 -8.34
C VAL A 830 9.02 3.25 -9.63
N ARG A 831 9.00 2.01 -10.14
CA ARG A 831 8.14 1.61 -11.26
C ARG A 831 6.84 1.05 -10.69
N VAL A 832 5.70 1.53 -11.18
CA VAL A 832 4.37 1.13 -10.72
C VAL A 832 3.51 0.72 -11.89
N LEU A 833 3.10 -0.55 -11.90
CA LEU A 833 2.07 -1.08 -12.77
C LEU A 833 0.72 -0.95 -12.07
N TRP A 834 -0.05 0.06 -12.46
CA TRP A 834 -1.41 0.29 -11.99
C TRP A 834 -2.38 -0.58 -12.78
N VAL A 835 -3.18 -1.39 -12.09
CA VAL A 835 -4.26 -2.19 -12.67
C VAL A 835 -5.55 -1.78 -11.98
N VAL A 836 -6.42 -1.06 -12.69
CA VAL A 836 -7.66 -0.51 -12.14
C VAL A 836 -8.86 -1.24 -12.73
N ALA A 837 -9.56 -2.03 -11.95
CA ALA A 837 -10.83 -2.64 -12.33
C ALA A 837 -11.98 -1.65 -12.05
N SER A 838 -12.38 -0.90 -13.08
CA SER A 838 -13.52 0.02 -13.01
C SER A 838 -14.85 -0.71 -12.90
N GLY A 839 -15.72 -0.20 -12.04
CA GLY A 839 -17.04 -0.72 -11.77
C GLY A 839 -18.17 -0.18 -12.62
N GLU A 840 -17.90 0.88 -13.38
CA GLU A 840 -18.90 1.61 -14.15
C GLU A 840 -19.51 0.70 -15.22
N ALA A 841 -20.79 0.38 -15.10
CA ALA A 841 -21.46 -0.60 -15.97
C ALA A 841 -21.30 -0.26 -17.46
N ALA A 842 -21.33 1.02 -17.82
CA ALA A 842 -21.14 1.47 -19.20
C ALA A 842 -19.72 1.17 -19.73
N GLU A 843 -18.68 1.41 -18.93
CA GLU A 843 -17.29 1.11 -19.30
C GLU A 843 -17.07 -0.40 -19.43
N VAL A 844 -17.68 -1.18 -18.54
CA VAL A 844 -17.59 -2.65 -18.60
C VAL A 844 -18.29 -3.17 -19.85
N ALA A 845 -19.55 -2.78 -20.07
CA ALA A 845 -20.36 -3.29 -21.17
C ALA A 845 -19.83 -2.87 -22.55
N GLY A 846 -19.20 -1.69 -22.65
CA GLY A 846 -18.56 -1.21 -23.86
C GLY A 846 -17.18 -1.82 -24.14
N GLY A 847 -16.60 -2.55 -23.18
CA GLY A 847 -15.24 -3.08 -23.28
C GLY A 847 -15.08 -4.31 -24.18
N SER A 848 -13.88 -4.51 -24.70
CA SER A 848 -13.49 -5.68 -25.50
C SER A 848 -13.71 -7.01 -24.76
N TRP A 849 -13.48 -7.02 -23.44
CA TRP A 849 -13.75 -8.19 -22.60
C TRP A 849 -15.24 -8.55 -22.58
N ALA A 850 -16.13 -7.57 -22.38
CA ALA A 850 -17.56 -7.82 -22.40
C ALA A 850 -18.03 -8.29 -23.79
N ALA A 851 -17.52 -7.68 -24.86
CA ALA A 851 -17.82 -8.08 -26.23
C ALA A 851 -17.42 -9.54 -26.53
N ALA A 852 -16.42 -10.08 -25.84
CA ALA A 852 -15.98 -11.47 -25.98
C ALA A 852 -16.76 -12.48 -25.13
N LEU A 853 -17.58 -12.04 -24.16
CA LEU A 853 -18.41 -12.94 -23.37
C LEU A 853 -19.47 -13.66 -24.24
N PRO A 854 -19.94 -14.86 -23.85
CA PRO A 854 -21.12 -15.47 -24.43
C PRO A 854 -22.34 -14.55 -24.36
N ALA A 855 -23.21 -14.60 -25.36
CA ALA A 855 -24.35 -13.68 -25.48
C ALA A 855 -25.32 -13.81 -24.30
N GLU A 856 -25.55 -15.04 -23.84
CA GLU A 856 -26.33 -15.38 -22.67
C GLU A 856 -25.73 -14.81 -21.37
N THR A 857 -24.40 -14.86 -21.20
CA THR A 857 -23.71 -14.27 -20.05
C THR A 857 -23.84 -12.76 -20.05
N ARG A 858 -23.65 -12.12 -21.21
CA ARG A 858 -23.86 -10.67 -21.34
C ARG A 858 -25.30 -10.29 -20.98
N ALA A 859 -26.28 -11.02 -21.49
CA ALA A 859 -27.69 -10.75 -21.22
C ALA A 859 -28.02 -10.91 -19.73
N ALA A 860 -27.46 -11.93 -19.07
CA ALA A 860 -27.72 -12.23 -17.66
C ALA A 860 -27.01 -11.26 -16.69
N HIS A 861 -25.80 -10.80 -17.02
CA HIS A 861 -24.93 -10.11 -16.06
C HIS A 861 -24.52 -8.68 -16.47
N LEU A 862 -24.75 -8.26 -17.71
CA LEU A 862 -24.41 -6.92 -18.21
C LEU A 862 -25.62 -6.09 -18.67
N ALA A 863 -26.84 -6.61 -18.58
CA ALA A 863 -28.03 -5.79 -18.83
C ALA A 863 -28.14 -4.65 -17.78
N ALA A 864 -28.62 -3.48 -18.24
CA ALA A 864 -28.24 -2.10 -17.88
C ALA A 864 -28.18 -1.61 -16.41
N GLU A 865 -28.27 -2.46 -15.39
CA GLU A 865 -28.08 -2.08 -13.97
C GLU A 865 -27.37 -3.18 -13.14
N ALA A 866 -26.96 -4.28 -13.77
CA ALA A 866 -26.63 -5.53 -13.06
C ALA A 866 -25.13 -5.85 -12.98
N PHE A 867 -24.23 -5.00 -13.47
CA PHE A 867 -22.81 -5.32 -13.33
C PHE A 867 -22.40 -5.12 -11.86
N PRO A 868 -21.85 -6.16 -11.19
CA PRO A 868 -21.74 -6.23 -9.74
C PRO A 868 -20.89 -5.13 -9.06
N PHE A 869 -20.18 -4.30 -9.83
CA PHE A 869 -19.40 -3.20 -9.28
C PHE A 869 -20.13 -1.85 -9.27
N ALA A 870 -21.32 -1.75 -9.87
CA ALA A 870 -22.09 -0.51 -9.85
C ALA A 870 -22.62 -0.26 -8.42
N ALA A 871 -21.98 0.69 -7.72
CA ALA A 871 -22.39 1.36 -6.49
C ALA A 871 -23.13 0.53 -5.42
N GLY A 872 -22.39 0.02 -4.42
CA GLY A 872 -22.94 -0.31 -3.09
C GLY A 872 -23.92 -1.49 -3.01
N VAL A 873 -24.19 -2.17 -4.12
CA VAL A 873 -25.04 -3.36 -4.13
C VAL A 873 -24.21 -4.54 -3.62
N LEU A 874 -24.55 -5.05 -2.43
CA LEU A 874 -24.04 -6.35 -1.99
C LEU A 874 -24.33 -7.37 -3.09
N PRO A 875 -23.40 -8.32 -3.37
CA PRO A 875 -23.74 -9.45 -4.22
C PRO A 875 -25.06 -10.05 -3.74
N ARG A 876 -25.95 -10.43 -4.66
CA ARG A 876 -27.25 -10.97 -4.27
C ARG A 876 -27.02 -12.19 -3.39
N ALA A 877 -27.54 -12.18 -2.16
CA ALA A 877 -27.25 -13.22 -1.18
C ALA A 877 -27.63 -14.62 -1.72
N GLY A 878 -26.88 -15.64 -1.30
CA GLY A 878 -27.13 -17.02 -1.70
C GLY A 878 -26.50 -17.38 -3.05
N HIS A 879 -27.18 -18.23 -3.82
CA HIS A 879 -26.61 -18.86 -5.02
C HIS A 879 -26.28 -17.86 -6.16
N GLU A 880 -26.88 -16.67 -6.17
CA GLU A 880 -26.65 -15.66 -7.22
C GLU A 880 -25.35 -14.86 -7.04
N ALA A 881 -24.76 -14.83 -5.83
CA ALA A 881 -23.52 -14.12 -5.57
C ALA A 881 -22.33 -14.75 -6.31
N LEU A 882 -22.29 -16.08 -6.39
CA LEU A 882 -21.14 -16.81 -6.91
C LEU A 882 -20.85 -16.49 -8.39
N PRO A 883 -21.81 -16.59 -9.33
CA PRO A 883 -21.56 -16.21 -10.72
C PRO A 883 -21.04 -14.77 -10.88
N GLN A 884 -21.54 -13.84 -10.06
CA GLN A 884 -21.09 -12.44 -10.07
C GLN A 884 -19.65 -12.28 -9.60
N LEU A 885 -19.27 -12.98 -8.51
CA LEU A 885 -17.92 -12.95 -7.97
C LEU A 885 -16.92 -13.67 -8.92
N GLU A 886 -17.30 -14.78 -9.53
CA GLU A 886 -16.46 -15.47 -10.53
C GLU A 886 -16.30 -14.63 -11.81
N LEU A 887 -17.36 -13.97 -12.26
CA LEU A 887 -17.28 -13.06 -13.41
C LEU A 887 -16.35 -11.87 -13.10
N THR A 888 -16.41 -11.36 -11.87
CA THR A 888 -15.50 -10.33 -11.34
C THR A 888 -14.04 -10.81 -11.36
N ALA A 889 -13.77 -11.98 -10.79
CA ALA A 889 -12.44 -12.58 -10.78
C ALA A 889 -11.91 -12.83 -12.20
N SER A 890 -12.76 -13.33 -13.10
CA SER A 890 -12.40 -13.61 -14.49
C SER A 890 -12.03 -12.35 -15.27
N ARG A 891 -12.77 -11.24 -15.07
CA ARG A 891 -12.43 -9.94 -15.66
C ARG A 891 -11.08 -9.42 -15.15
N ALA A 892 -10.88 -9.44 -13.84
CA ALA A 892 -9.64 -8.98 -13.22
C ALA A 892 -8.44 -9.80 -13.73
N ALA A 893 -8.59 -11.12 -13.80
CA ALA A 893 -7.58 -12.01 -14.36
C ALA A 893 -7.28 -11.70 -15.83
N TRP A 894 -8.31 -11.49 -16.66
CA TRP A 894 -8.15 -11.11 -18.06
C TRP A 894 -7.40 -9.79 -18.22
N GLN A 895 -7.68 -8.77 -17.42
CA GLN A 895 -6.98 -7.47 -17.51
C GLN A 895 -5.46 -7.64 -17.37
N LEU A 896 -5.04 -8.47 -16.41
CA LEU A 896 -3.64 -8.72 -16.15
C LEU A 896 -3.02 -9.64 -17.22
N LEU A 897 -3.71 -10.70 -17.64
CA LEU A 897 -3.26 -11.59 -18.71
C LEU A 897 -3.13 -10.88 -20.06
N ALA A 898 -4.05 -9.97 -20.37
CA ALA A 898 -4.00 -9.13 -21.56
C ALA A 898 -2.86 -8.10 -21.49
N SER A 899 -2.32 -7.85 -20.30
CA SER A 899 -1.18 -6.95 -20.03
C SER A 899 0.05 -7.73 -19.55
N LYS A 900 0.15 -9.02 -19.89
CA LYS A 900 1.21 -9.92 -19.39
C LYS A 900 2.63 -9.42 -19.68
N ASP A 901 2.83 -8.74 -20.81
CA ASP A 901 4.17 -8.28 -21.20
C ASP A 901 4.64 -7.17 -20.25
N LEU A 902 3.76 -6.22 -19.90
CA LEU A 902 4.04 -5.20 -18.87
C LEU A 902 4.24 -5.83 -17.48
N ALA A 903 3.45 -6.87 -17.16
CA ALA A 903 3.61 -7.57 -15.89
C ALA A 903 4.95 -8.33 -15.83
N SER A 904 5.39 -8.96 -16.92
CA SER A 904 6.70 -9.61 -17.01
C SER A 904 7.85 -8.59 -16.96
N GLU A 905 7.73 -7.48 -17.68
CA GLU A 905 8.71 -6.36 -17.70
C GLU A 905 8.96 -5.80 -16.29
N LEU A 906 7.94 -5.81 -15.43
CA LEU A 906 8.06 -5.39 -14.03
C LEU A 906 8.89 -6.38 -13.17
N PHE A 907 9.02 -7.63 -13.60
CA PHE A 907 9.74 -8.71 -12.90
C PHE A 907 11.11 -9.05 -13.52
N GLU A 908 11.40 -8.63 -14.75
CA GLU A 908 12.63 -8.96 -15.48
C GLU A 908 13.87 -8.19 -14.96
N ASP A 909 13.74 -6.94 -14.56
CA ASP A 909 14.84 -6.11 -14.02
C ASP A 909 15.39 -6.59 -12.65
N ALA A 910 14.90 -7.71 -12.14
CA ALA A 910 15.28 -8.25 -10.85
C ALA A 910 16.51 -9.16 -10.89
N ASP A 911 16.77 -9.80 -12.04
CA ASP A 911 17.69 -10.94 -12.11
C ASP A 911 19.15 -10.52 -12.43
N ASP A 912 19.39 -9.27 -12.87
CA ASP A 912 20.70 -8.87 -13.41
C ASP A 912 21.71 -8.33 -12.36
N ASP A 913 21.27 -7.97 -11.14
CA ASP A 913 22.14 -7.28 -10.15
C ASP A 913 22.83 -8.22 -9.11
N ASP A 914 22.44 -9.49 -8.99
CA ASP A 914 22.76 -10.35 -7.83
C ASP A 914 23.68 -11.57 -8.12
N ASP A 915 24.27 -11.66 -9.33
CA ASP A 915 25.20 -12.76 -9.71
C ASP A 915 26.68 -12.54 -9.27
N GLU A 916 26.96 -11.53 -8.43
CA GLU A 916 28.25 -11.32 -7.74
C GLU A 916 28.19 -11.69 -6.24
#